data_AF-A0A2M7NQQ7-F1
#
_entry.id   AF-A0A2M7NQQ7-F1
#
_cell.length_a   1.000
_cell.length_b   1.000
_cell.length_c   1.000
_cell.angle_alpha   90.00
_cell.angle_beta   90.00
_cell.angle_gamma   90.00
#
_symmetry.space_group_name_H-M   'P 1'
#
loop_
_entity.id
_entity.type
_entity.pdbx_description
1 polymer ?
#
loop_
_entity_poly.entity_id
_entity_poly.type
_entity_poly.pdbx_seq_one_letter_code
_entity_poly.pdbx_strand_id
1 'polypeptide(L)'
;MKSYFSIILIVTFSATFFSQTYTWVGGTDTNFFNEANWVDSTTGVAPTGNPINGGNLLKRNLVISNFSEDIIAKSEINLGTFSMSITNATIVVNSVRGGTIEINENGYLNLEISSAFKTTTEIKLNSGIAWVRTKLINPSTILNTYLNQFKVNGTVALYPNNIRLDNYYLEGTVIRSNDANITPVILYDDINLKGSSVSLDVDVIHSGNALTNMNNKASSFILRKGYMLTVADDEAGTGKSKNYIASEQDLIVNELPTYLKKNISFARVIPWNWVNKKGIGGDKTGLNQTWFYRWASNGLSTIDFENAPMAWGPYNADEDADITIFRQKYKATHVMAFNEPDDCSAQSGKQRNMCKIDVATGYYRNLMKTGMRIVSPGGREEAPSGWLQNFYDKATAEDLRIDVIAVHWYDWGSNPASNKNPTAVQVFNRFKNYLTSVHNRFGKPIWITEFNANINRSNAINLEFMKLALPYLESLDYVERYAWFQPFSNVASYYDENNTLTNVGTYYKEFNSNPSIPQSTYTADNNLDVYYKNNPKLHHNIITNGNFDSGDLRAWFGSNNQVLMDSENPINNLTNYRLENVASIKSNEGSLYQALEVAPKVKYTVSFDYKWVTGTGSYNHIAHVYSGLSGTTSIGSVTLETTPSIWYNATINFTVPSNVTKARLFFNKLDANNQLRINNVKVHLNPNKTWTGAVSNNWNTAGNWLENSVPISTDVVLVPRDLKKYPTVSGDITVNQLVIDSGASFLSSGIVTGGVTYFADLPDDKWHLLSVPVDTQVMNNDWVQAAAIATGQGSNIAIGSYDNTADNPTTGPWRYFTGTASNFDNGKGFAMKKLSKGMFIFSGNITARPKSINISQGSINPWNLIGNPFPSYLNIANFLNSNTTSLKNTHEAVYVWNAETESYSALTDGFIHPGQGFFVNSNVATTSVSVTADMLSHQNNQVFYKSESVQSPKIILNFSDGTSTKQTEINYLEGKTTGLDPRFDIGLFDGVATNFSVFTHLVSNNEGIPFMKQALPNTDFENLVIPVGIKATTGKEITFSVNATHFPEGIFVFLEDREKKTVTRLDEANSSYKVTLTENTDTTGRFFLHTKSSGVLSATAIDLQNISIYTTTNSTLKIAGLTPGKANIQLFSILGKQLLNTDFEAKNSNEIALPKVASGIYFVKLQHEKGNFTKKMVLESL
;
A
#
# COMPACT_ATOMS: atom_id res chain seq x y z
N MET A 1 -105.80 -45.94 -2.31
CA MET A 1 -105.35 -44.91 -3.28
C MET A 1 -104.72 -43.78 -2.47
N LYS A 2 -103.55 -43.31 -2.92
CA LYS A 2 -102.47 -42.71 -2.11
C LYS A 2 -102.87 -41.41 -1.39
N SER A 3 -102.51 -41.35 -0.10
CA SER A 3 -102.72 -40.22 0.81
C SER A 3 -101.65 -39.13 0.68
N TYR A 4 -102.11 -37.90 0.95
CA TYR A 4 -101.46 -36.60 1.06
C TYR A 4 -100.07 -36.57 1.73
N PHE A 5 -99.19 -35.70 1.23
CA PHE A 5 -98.14 -35.06 2.02
C PHE A 5 -97.91 -33.61 1.59
N SER A 6 -98.00 -32.72 2.58
CA SER A 6 -97.80 -31.27 2.50
C SER A 6 -96.34 -30.91 2.24
N ILE A 7 -96.14 -29.86 1.43
CA ILE A 7 -94.83 -29.26 1.14
C ILE A 7 -94.35 -28.49 2.37
N ILE A 8 -93.24 -28.94 2.96
CA ILE A 8 -92.46 -28.18 3.96
C ILE A 8 -91.29 -27.53 3.22
N LEU A 9 -91.29 -26.20 3.18
CA LEU A 9 -90.18 -25.38 2.73
C LEU A 9 -89.11 -25.37 3.83
N ILE A 10 -88.04 -26.16 3.67
CA ILE A 10 -86.86 -26.09 4.53
C ILE A 10 -85.95 -24.97 3.98
N VAL A 11 -85.98 -23.81 4.63
CA VAL A 11 -84.93 -22.80 4.51
C VAL A 11 -83.73 -23.29 5.31
N THR A 12 -82.73 -23.84 4.63
CA THR A 12 -81.42 -24.10 5.23
C THR A 12 -80.71 -22.76 5.41
N PHE A 13 -80.67 -22.26 6.65
CA PHE A 13 -79.66 -21.29 7.05
C PHE A 13 -78.29 -21.96 6.86
N SER A 14 -77.58 -21.60 5.80
CA SER A 14 -76.15 -21.79 5.72
C SER A 14 -75.54 -20.86 6.77
N ALA A 15 -75.29 -21.39 7.96
CA ALA A 15 -74.41 -20.73 8.91
C ALA A 15 -73.04 -20.65 8.23
N THR A 16 -72.72 -19.48 7.67
CA THR A 16 -71.34 -19.12 7.35
C THR A 16 -70.58 -19.13 8.67
N PHE A 17 -69.99 -20.27 9.00
CA PHE A 17 -68.96 -20.33 10.03
C PHE A 17 -67.82 -19.45 9.53
N PHE A 18 -67.77 -18.21 10.01
CA PHE A 18 -66.54 -17.42 9.91
C PHE A 18 -65.44 -18.27 10.51
N SER A 19 -64.44 -18.61 9.70
CA SER A 19 -63.26 -19.32 10.17
C SER A 19 -62.56 -18.41 11.19
N GLN A 20 -62.78 -18.70 12.48
CA GLN A 20 -62.15 -17.97 13.57
C GLN A 20 -60.62 -18.13 13.43
N THR A 21 -59.91 -17.00 13.49
CA THR A 21 -58.48 -16.88 13.22
C THR A 21 -57.82 -16.18 14.40
N TYR A 22 -56.59 -16.56 14.75
CA TYR A 22 -55.77 -15.81 15.68
C TYR A 22 -54.72 -15.01 14.91
N THR A 23 -54.63 -13.72 15.24
CA THR A 23 -53.65 -12.80 14.67
C THR A 23 -52.57 -12.52 15.69
N TRP A 24 -51.30 -12.61 15.29
CA TRP A 24 -50.19 -12.17 16.11
C TRP A 24 -50.20 -10.65 16.21
N VAL A 25 -50.24 -10.14 17.43
CA VAL A 25 -50.14 -8.71 17.74
C VAL A 25 -48.84 -8.38 18.47
N GLY A 26 -48.10 -9.39 18.90
CA GLY A 26 -46.95 -9.23 19.79
C GLY A 26 -47.37 -8.86 21.21
N GLY A 27 -46.41 -8.78 22.13
CA GLY A 27 -46.66 -8.47 23.53
C GLY A 27 -45.36 -8.17 24.28
N THR A 28 -45.21 -8.65 25.52
CA THR A 28 -44.01 -8.40 26.34
C THR A 28 -42.80 -9.24 25.92
N ASP A 29 -42.99 -10.23 25.04
CA ASP A 29 -41.95 -11.13 24.55
C ASP A 29 -42.23 -11.60 23.12
N THR A 30 -41.31 -12.41 22.57
CA THR A 30 -41.41 -13.01 21.23
C THR A 30 -41.78 -14.50 21.26
N ASN A 31 -42.25 -15.02 22.40
CA ASN A 31 -42.59 -16.43 22.54
C ASN A 31 -43.90 -16.73 21.77
N PHE A 32 -43.81 -17.59 20.76
CA PHE A 32 -44.97 -18.01 19.96
C PHE A 32 -46.10 -18.59 20.80
N PHE A 33 -45.77 -19.30 21.89
CA PHE A 33 -46.74 -19.99 22.75
C PHE A 33 -47.23 -19.13 23.93
N ASN A 34 -46.85 -17.85 23.98
CA ASN A 34 -47.46 -16.92 24.92
C ASN A 34 -48.76 -16.37 24.30
N GLU A 35 -49.90 -16.76 24.85
CA GLU A 35 -51.22 -16.40 24.34
C GLU A 35 -51.48 -14.89 24.39
N ALA A 36 -50.78 -14.15 25.26
CA ALA A 36 -50.88 -12.69 25.31
C ALA A 36 -50.39 -12.00 24.03
N ASN A 37 -49.61 -12.71 23.20
CA ASN A 37 -49.11 -12.20 21.92
C ASN A 37 -50.11 -12.41 20.76
N TRP A 38 -51.27 -13.03 21.02
CA TRP A 38 -52.30 -13.36 20.04
C TRP A 38 -53.63 -12.73 20.41
N VAL A 39 -54.45 -12.45 19.40
CA VAL A 39 -55.87 -12.08 19.58
C VAL A 39 -56.76 -12.81 18.58
N ASP A 40 -58.00 -13.12 18.96
CA ASP A 40 -59.02 -13.54 18.00
C ASP A 40 -59.32 -12.38 17.04
N SER A 41 -59.18 -12.60 15.74
CA SER A 41 -59.36 -11.58 14.72
C SER A 41 -60.79 -10.99 14.69
N THR A 42 -61.75 -11.66 15.32
CA THR A 42 -63.16 -11.22 15.40
C THR A 42 -63.42 -10.43 16.67
N THR A 43 -62.89 -10.88 17.81
CA THR A 43 -63.21 -10.27 19.13
C THR A 43 -62.15 -9.28 19.62
N GLY A 44 -60.93 -9.35 19.09
CA GLY A 44 -59.79 -8.56 19.54
C GLY A 44 -59.26 -8.96 20.92
N VAL A 45 -59.78 -10.04 21.51
CA VAL A 45 -59.41 -10.52 22.85
C VAL A 45 -58.37 -11.64 22.74
N ALA A 46 -57.44 -11.68 23.70
CA ALA A 46 -56.46 -12.75 23.79
C ALA A 46 -57.13 -14.14 23.98
N PRO A 47 -56.56 -15.22 23.43
CA PRO A 47 -57.06 -16.57 23.65
C PRO A 47 -57.12 -16.92 25.13
N THR A 48 -58.15 -17.69 25.53
CA THR A 48 -58.29 -18.20 26.90
C THR A 48 -58.31 -19.72 26.89
N GLY A 49 -57.64 -20.35 27.87
CA GLY A 49 -57.69 -21.80 28.07
C GLY A 49 -56.56 -22.58 27.41
N ASN A 50 -55.42 -21.94 27.13
CA ASN A 50 -54.21 -22.56 26.57
C ASN A 50 -54.36 -23.21 25.16
N PRO A 51 -55.18 -22.67 24.21
CA PRO A 51 -55.22 -23.19 22.84
C PRO A 51 -53.91 -23.08 22.04
N ILE A 52 -52.95 -22.22 22.40
CA ILE A 52 -51.67 -22.05 21.69
C ILE A 52 -50.50 -22.50 22.58
N ASN A 53 -50.37 -23.83 22.73
CA ASN A 53 -49.32 -24.46 23.54
C ASN A 53 -48.48 -25.45 22.74
N GLY A 54 -47.21 -25.59 23.11
CA GLY A 54 -46.24 -26.46 22.46
C GLY A 54 -46.68 -27.92 22.35
N GLY A 55 -46.63 -28.49 21.15
CA GLY A 55 -46.98 -29.88 20.84
C GLY A 55 -48.48 -30.22 20.86
N ASN A 56 -49.31 -29.36 21.46
CA ASN A 56 -50.76 -29.52 21.48
C ASN A 56 -51.39 -29.18 20.12
N LEU A 57 -52.51 -29.83 19.80
CA LEU A 57 -53.29 -29.53 18.60
C LEU A 57 -53.86 -28.11 18.66
N LEU A 58 -53.45 -27.26 17.72
CA LEU A 58 -54.03 -25.94 17.51
C LEU A 58 -55.50 -26.06 17.05
N LYS A 59 -56.33 -25.07 17.41
CA LYS A 59 -57.79 -25.10 17.19
C LYS A 59 -58.31 -24.07 16.18
N ARG A 60 -57.42 -23.28 15.58
CA ARG A 60 -57.74 -22.11 14.74
C ARG A 60 -56.64 -21.88 13.71
N ASN A 61 -56.98 -21.14 12.64
CA ASN A 61 -55.97 -20.62 11.70
C ASN A 61 -55.18 -19.50 12.36
N LEU A 62 -53.92 -19.33 11.95
CA LEU A 62 -52.99 -18.35 12.48
C LEU A 62 -52.55 -17.38 11.38
N VAL A 63 -52.46 -16.09 11.70
CA VAL A 63 -51.94 -15.05 10.81
C VAL A 63 -50.86 -14.26 11.53
N ILE A 64 -49.67 -14.22 10.93
CA ILE A 64 -48.53 -13.44 11.41
C ILE A 64 -48.14 -12.46 10.31
N SER A 65 -48.17 -11.17 10.63
CA SER A 65 -47.84 -10.11 9.69
C SER A 65 -47.11 -8.95 10.34
N ASN A 66 -46.11 -8.39 9.64
CA ASN A 66 -45.46 -7.11 9.99
C ASN A 66 -44.85 -7.09 11.39
N PHE A 67 -44.01 -8.09 11.70
CA PHE A 67 -43.30 -8.17 12.96
C PHE A 67 -41.80 -8.31 12.69
N SER A 68 -41.02 -7.35 13.17
CA SER A 68 -39.60 -7.19 12.80
C SER A 68 -38.65 -8.10 13.58
N GLU A 69 -39.05 -8.56 14.77
CA GLU A 69 -38.25 -9.48 15.58
C GLU A 69 -38.55 -10.95 15.24
N ASP A 70 -37.62 -11.84 15.55
CA ASP A 70 -37.82 -13.28 15.37
C ASP A 70 -38.83 -13.81 16.40
N ILE A 71 -39.90 -14.45 15.92
CA ILE A 71 -40.88 -15.12 16.77
C ILE A 71 -40.36 -16.52 17.12
N ILE A 72 -40.23 -16.81 18.42
CA ILE A 72 -39.54 -18.01 18.90
C ILE A 72 -40.55 -19.07 19.36
N ALA A 73 -40.55 -20.22 18.69
CA ALA A 73 -41.33 -21.40 19.02
C ALA A 73 -40.39 -22.57 19.40
N LYS A 74 -39.97 -22.64 20.67
CA LYS A 74 -39.03 -23.67 21.18
C LYS A 74 -39.60 -25.10 21.26
N SER A 75 -40.77 -25.36 20.69
CA SER A 75 -41.44 -26.67 20.67
C SER A 75 -42.19 -26.87 19.36
N GLU A 76 -42.78 -28.06 19.15
CA GLU A 76 -43.50 -28.38 17.92
C GLU A 76 -44.75 -27.49 17.76
N ILE A 77 -44.92 -26.91 16.57
CA ILE A 77 -46.19 -26.29 16.15
C ILE A 77 -47.04 -27.36 15.46
N ASN A 78 -48.13 -27.78 16.09
CA ASN A 78 -49.04 -28.80 15.57
C ASN A 78 -50.35 -28.17 15.07
N LEU A 79 -50.41 -27.91 13.75
CA LEU A 79 -51.54 -27.25 13.09
C LEU A 79 -52.74 -28.18 12.85
N GLY A 80 -52.55 -29.51 12.85
CA GLY A 80 -53.62 -30.46 12.56
C GLY A 80 -54.19 -30.30 11.14
N THR A 81 -55.35 -29.63 11.02
CA THR A 81 -56.00 -29.30 9.73
C THR A 81 -56.04 -27.79 9.45
N PHE A 82 -55.51 -26.97 10.37
CA PHE A 82 -55.54 -25.51 10.27
C PHE A 82 -54.34 -24.97 9.47
N SER A 83 -54.40 -23.68 9.13
CA SER A 83 -53.32 -23.00 8.42
C SER A 83 -52.59 -21.95 9.27
N MET A 84 -51.36 -21.65 8.89
CA MET A 84 -50.57 -20.53 9.41
C MET A 84 -50.02 -19.71 8.25
N SER A 85 -50.29 -18.41 8.19
CA SER A 85 -49.71 -17.51 7.19
C SER A 85 -48.65 -16.59 7.80
N ILE A 86 -47.55 -16.38 7.06
CA ILE A 86 -46.40 -15.56 7.48
C ILE A 86 -46.11 -14.52 6.41
N THR A 87 -46.16 -13.23 6.75
CA THR A 87 -45.87 -12.10 5.84
C THR A 87 -45.04 -11.05 6.57
N ASN A 88 -43.94 -10.54 6.01
CA ASN A 88 -43.06 -9.57 6.67
C ASN A 88 -42.71 -9.97 8.14
N ALA A 89 -42.37 -11.25 8.36
CA ALA A 89 -42.10 -11.79 9.69
C ALA A 89 -41.22 -13.05 9.60
N THR A 90 -40.48 -13.33 10.68
CA THR A 90 -39.65 -14.53 10.81
C THR A 90 -40.12 -15.37 11.99
N ILE A 91 -40.26 -16.68 11.79
CA ILE A 91 -40.51 -17.65 12.86
C ILE A 91 -39.33 -18.61 12.98
N VAL A 92 -38.83 -18.81 14.19
CA VAL A 92 -37.83 -19.82 14.52
C VAL A 92 -38.50 -20.93 15.33
N VAL A 93 -38.54 -22.14 14.79
CA VAL A 93 -39.29 -23.26 15.35
C VAL A 93 -38.47 -24.56 15.35
N ASN A 94 -38.72 -25.43 16.33
CA ASN A 94 -38.13 -26.77 16.31
C ASN A 94 -38.70 -27.61 15.17
N SER A 95 -40.01 -27.90 15.20
CA SER A 95 -40.67 -28.75 14.21
C SER A 95 -42.10 -28.30 13.93
N VAL A 96 -42.63 -28.72 12.78
CA VAL A 96 -44.01 -28.45 12.35
C VAL A 96 -44.72 -29.75 12.01
N ARG A 97 -46.01 -29.84 12.36
CA ARG A 97 -46.86 -31.02 12.10
C ARG A 97 -48.27 -30.64 11.66
N GLY A 98 -48.73 -31.27 10.58
CA GLY A 98 -50.08 -31.13 10.06
C GLY A 98 -50.34 -29.78 9.39
N GLY A 99 -51.51 -29.67 8.76
CA GLY A 99 -52.03 -28.41 8.25
C GLY A 99 -51.25 -27.83 7.07
N THR A 100 -51.44 -26.53 6.86
CA THR A 100 -50.80 -25.78 5.77
C THR A 100 -50.06 -24.56 6.32
N ILE A 101 -48.80 -24.37 5.93
CA ILE A 101 -48.05 -23.15 6.21
C ILE A 101 -47.90 -22.36 4.91
N GLU A 102 -48.38 -21.13 4.90
CA GLU A 102 -48.31 -20.22 3.76
C GLU A 102 -47.24 -19.15 4.02
N ILE A 103 -46.14 -19.24 3.28
CA ILE A 103 -45.04 -18.29 3.35
C ILE A 103 -45.23 -17.27 2.24
N ASN A 104 -45.64 -16.06 2.62
CA ASN A 104 -45.94 -14.96 1.70
C ASN A 104 -44.75 -13.97 1.62
N GLU A 105 -44.99 -12.78 1.07
CA GLU A 105 -43.95 -11.76 0.86
C GLU A 105 -43.16 -11.46 2.14
N ASN A 106 -41.82 -11.55 2.05
CA ASN A 106 -40.88 -11.42 3.16
C ASN A 106 -41.24 -12.27 4.41
N GLY A 107 -41.87 -13.43 4.21
CA GLY A 107 -42.10 -14.42 5.25
C GLY A 107 -40.94 -15.41 5.37
N TYR A 108 -40.55 -15.76 6.59
CA TYR A 108 -39.43 -16.68 6.82
C TYR A 108 -39.76 -17.70 7.91
N LEU A 109 -39.49 -18.98 7.63
CA LEU A 109 -39.64 -20.07 8.58
C LEU A 109 -38.29 -20.79 8.77
N ASN A 110 -37.74 -20.73 9.98
CA ASN A 110 -36.47 -21.32 10.35
C ASN A 110 -36.69 -22.57 11.22
N LEU A 111 -36.25 -23.73 10.74
CA LEU A 111 -36.40 -25.05 11.37
C LEU A 111 -35.07 -25.50 11.98
N GLU A 112 -35.04 -25.68 13.30
CA GLU A 112 -33.78 -25.80 14.06
C GLU A 112 -33.30 -27.25 14.32
N ILE A 113 -34.16 -28.28 14.16
CA ILE A 113 -33.80 -29.68 14.47
C ILE A 113 -33.83 -30.60 13.24
N SER A 114 -33.12 -31.74 13.29
CA SER A 114 -33.04 -32.70 12.17
C SER A 114 -34.35 -33.45 11.88
N SER A 115 -35.28 -33.49 12.83
CA SER A 115 -36.61 -34.10 12.67
C SER A 115 -37.74 -33.08 12.51
N ALA A 116 -37.42 -31.91 11.96
CA ALA A 116 -38.30 -30.74 11.87
C ALA A 116 -39.56 -30.95 11.02
N PHE A 117 -39.48 -31.75 9.95
CA PHE A 117 -40.63 -32.11 9.13
C PHE A 117 -41.29 -33.39 9.65
N LYS A 118 -42.56 -33.30 10.05
CA LYS A 118 -43.42 -34.47 10.30
C LYS A 118 -44.33 -34.70 9.07
N THR A 119 -44.68 -35.95 8.78
CA THR A 119 -45.22 -36.45 7.49
C THR A 119 -46.62 -35.96 7.07
N THR A 120 -47.06 -34.78 7.48
CA THR A 120 -48.44 -34.29 7.26
C THR A 120 -48.57 -32.78 7.02
N THR A 121 -47.49 -32.01 6.96
CA THR A 121 -47.54 -30.55 6.76
C THR A 121 -47.36 -30.20 5.28
N GLU A 122 -48.25 -29.37 4.71
CA GLU A 122 -48.05 -28.74 3.40
C GLU A 122 -47.44 -27.34 3.59
N ILE A 123 -46.39 -27.01 2.84
CA ILE A 123 -45.76 -25.69 2.84
C ILE A 123 -45.93 -25.05 1.48
N LYS A 124 -46.56 -23.88 1.43
CA LYS A 124 -46.75 -23.09 0.22
C LYS A 124 -45.82 -21.88 0.24
N LEU A 125 -44.92 -21.82 -0.73
CA LEU A 125 -44.12 -20.65 -1.04
C LEU A 125 -44.91 -19.80 -2.05
N ASN A 126 -45.50 -18.70 -1.59
CA ASN A 126 -46.36 -17.82 -2.40
C ASN A 126 -45.66 -16.53 -2.86
N SER A 127 -44.37 -16.37 -2.53
CA SER A 127 -43.58 -15.20 -2.90
C SER A 127 -42.14 -15.58 -3.21
N GLY A 128 -41.54 -14.83 -4.14
CA GLY A 128 -40.17 -14.96 -4.62
C GLY A 128 -39.07 -14.81 -3.56
N ILE A 129 -39.27 -13.86 -2.65
CA ILE A 129 -38.24 -13.40 -1.70
C ILE A 129 -38.30 -14.17 -0.38
N ALA A 130 -39.37 -14.94 -0.18
CA ALA A 130 -39.62 -15.71 1.02
C ALA A 130 -38.89 -17.07 1.01
N TRP A 131 -38.61 -17.61 2.19
CA TRP A 131 -38.00 -18.94 2.27
C TRP A 131 -38.33 -19.73 3.53
N VAL A 132 -38.10 -21.04 3.43
CA VAL A 132 -37.95 -21.94 4.58
C VAL A 132 -36.48 -22.30 4.70
N ARG A 133 -35.93 -22.24 5.90
CA ARG A 133 -34.55 -22.65 6.20
C ARG A 133 -34.56 -23.83 7.15
N THR A 134 -33.76 -24.85 6.87
CA THR A 134 -33.42 -25.92 7.81
C THR A 134 -31.98 -25.77 8.28
N LYS A 135 -31.73 -26.01 9.57
CA LYS A 135 -30.37 -25.97 10.12
C LYS A 135 -29.63 -27.30 10.04
N LEU A 136 -30.37 -28.42 10.15
CA LEU A 136 -29.83 -29.77 10.29
C LEU A 136 -30.44 -30.78 9.30
N ILE A 137 -30.91 -30.30 8.14
CA ILE A 137 -31.43 -31.13 7.04
C ILE A 137 -30.83 -30.62 5.72
N ASN A 138 -29.98 -31.43 5.09
CA ASN A 138 -29.20 -31.04 3.92
C ASN A 138 -30.04 -31.06 2.62
N PRO A 139 -29.56 -30.43 1.54
CA PRO A 139 -30.34 -30.28 0.31
C PRO A 139 -30.78 -31.59 -0.32
N SER A 140 -29.93 -32.62 -0.35
CA SER A 140 -30.30 -33.94 -0.87
C SER A 140 -31.40 -34.62 -0.06
N THR A 141 -31.42 -34.45 1.27
CA THR A 141 -32.52 -34.98 2.10
C THR A 141 -33.83 -34.23 1.83
N ILE A 142 -33.79 -32.90 1.65
CA ILE A 142 -34.97 -32.15 1.22
C ILE A 142 -35.49 -32.66 -0.11
N LEU A 143 -34.60 -32.77 -1.11
CA LEU A 143 -34.94 -33.22 -2.46
C LEU A 143 -35.57 -34.62 -2.46
N ASN A 144 -34.96 -35.57 -1.74
CA ASN A 144 -35.33 -36.98 -1.82
C ASN A 144 -36.48 -37.37 -0.87
N THR A 145 -36.68 -36.65 0.24
CA THR A 145 -37.59 -37.06 1.31
C THR A 145 -38.75 -36.09 1.53
N TYR A 146 -38.50 -34.78 1.44
CA TYR A 146 -39.45 -33.76 1.91
C TYR A 146 -40.01 -32.86 0.80
N LEU A 147 -39.51 -32.97 -0.44
CA LEU A 147 -39.92 -32.09 -1.54
C LEU A 147 -41.43 -32.12 -1.80
N ASN A 148 -42.08 -33.26 -1.61
CA ASN A 148 -43.52 -33.44 -1.81
C ASN A 148 -44.39 -32.63 -0.84
N GLN A 149 -43.81 -32.09 0.25
CA GLN A 149 -44.50 -31.20 1.17
C GLN A 149 -44.60 -29.77 0.64
N PHE A 150 -43.84 -29.42 -0.41
CA PHE A 150 -43.74 -28.05 -0.91
C PHE A 150 -44.62 -27.81 -2.14
N LYS A 151 -45.24 -26.63 -2.18
CA LYS A 151 -45.82 -26.02 -3.37
C LYS A 151 -45.22 -24.64 -3.60
N VAL A 152 -45.03 -24.27 -4.85
CA VAL A 152 -44.57 -22.94 -5.27
C VAL A 152 -45.67 -22.31 -6.11
N ASN A 153 -46.19 -21.15 -5.68
CA ASN A 153 -47.29 -20.43 -6.34
C ASN A 153 -48.47 -21.36 -6.67
N GLY A 154 -48.85 -22.22 -5.73
CA GLY A 154 -49.96 -23.19 -5.86
C GLY A 154 -49.63 -24.46 -6.66
N THR A 155 -48.47 -24.54 -7.32
CA THR A 155 -48.03 -25.72 -8.09
C THR A 155 -47.13 -26.63 -7.27
N VAL A 156 -47.09 -27.94 -7.56
CA VAL A 156 -46.19 -28.88 -6.87
C VAL A 156 -44.72 -28.48 -7.09
N ALA A 157 -43.90 -28.56 -6.05
CA ALA A 157 -42.47 -28.28 -6.14
C ALA A 157 -41.75 -29.29 -7.05
N LEU A 158 -40.97 -28.78 -8.00
CA LEU A 158 -40.19 -29.51 -8.99
C LEU A 158 -38.79 -28.88 -9.05
N TYR A 159 -37.79 -29.58 -8.51
CA TYR A 159 -36.40 -29.11 -8.53
C TYR A 159 -35.71 -29.47 -9.86
N PRO A 160 -34.91 -28.56 -10.45
CA PRO A 160 -34.70 -27.17 -10.07
C PRO A 160 -35.70 -26.20 -10.72
N ASN A 161 -36.74 -26.68 -11.41
CA ASN A 161 -37.63 -25.87 -12.25
C ASN A 161 -38.29 -24.69 -11.52
N ASN A 162 -39.08 -24.94 -10.47
CA ASN A 162 -39.80 -23.88 -9.75
C ASN A 162 -39.36 -23.73 -8.29
N ILE A 163 -38.48 -24.59 -7.80
CA ILE A 163 -37.95 -24.56 -6.43
C ILE A 163 -36.44 -24.67 -6.45
N ARG A 164 -35.80 -23.88 -5.58
CA ARG A 164 -34.36 -23.80 -5.40
C ARG A 164 -33.99 -24.24 -3.99
N LEU A 165 -32.96 -25.09 -3.93
CA LEU A 165 -32.40 -25.66 -2.71
C LEU A 165 -30.94 -25.23 -2.59
N ASP A 166 -30.70 -24.16 -1.85
CA ASP A 166 -29.34 -23.68 -1.56
C ASP A 166 -28.80 -24.34 -0.29
N ASN A 167 -27.48 -24.46 -0.23
CA ASN A 167 -26.81 -24.88 0.99
C ASN A 167 -27.09 -23.86 2.11
N TYR A 168 -27.28 -24.37 3.32
CA TYR A 168 -27.15 -23.59 4.54
C TYR A 168 -26.04 -24.21 5.38
N TYR A 169 -24.81 -23.93 4.95
CA TYR A 169 -23.60 -24.57 5.46
C TYR A 169 -23.64 -26.09 5.23
N LEU A 170 -22.96 -26.87 6.07
CA LEU A 170 -22.77 -28.31 5.88
C LEU A 170 -24.07 -29.11 5.97
N GLU A 171 -24.92 -28.80 6.94
CA GLU A 171 -26.06 -29.65 7.30
C GLU A 171 -27.43 -29.05 6.94
N GLY A 172 -27.51 -27.75 6.63
CA GLY A 172 -28.77 -27.07 6.42
C GLY A 172 -29.12 -26.81 4.95
N THR A 173 -30.34 -26.33 4.72
CA THR A 173 -30.86 -25.94 3.40
C THR A 173 -31.65 -24.64 3.48
N VAL A 174 -31.48 -23.74 2.51
CA VAL A 174 -32.45 -22.67 2.22
C VAL A 174 -33.34 -23.11 1.05
N ILE A 175 -34.64 -23.16 1.28
CA ILE A 175 -35.68 -23.63 0.37
C ILE A 175 -36.52 -22.43 -0.06
N ARG A 176 -36.47 -22.09 -1.34
CA ARG A 176 -37.14 -20.92 -1.90
C ARG A 176 -37.66 -21.20 -3.31
N SER A 177 -38.56 -20.36 -3.80
CA SER A 177 -38.98 -20.43 -5.20
C SER A 177 -37.81 -20.17 -6.15
N ASN A 178 -37.79 -20.84 -7.29
CA ASN A 178 -36.88 -20.57 -8.40
C ASN A 178 -37.64 -19.83 -9.51
N ASP A 179 -37.92 -18.54 -9.29
CA ASP A 179 -38.61 -17.67 -10.23
C ASP A 179 -37.63 -16.61 -10.73
N ALA A 180 -37.50 -16.47 -12.05
CA ALA A 180 -36.57 -15.53 -12.67
C ALA A 180 -37.06 -14.08 -12.58
N ASN A 181 -38.35 -13.84 -12.34
CA ASN A 181 -38.95 -12.49 -12.28
C ASN A 181 -38.90 -11.88 -10.88
N ILE A 182 -38.13 -12.47 -9.97
CA ILE A 182 -37.98 -11.95 -8.61
C ILE A 182 -37.07 -10.74 -8.65
N THR A 183 -37.51 -9.63 -8.04
CA THR A 183 -36.72 -8.40 -7.95
C THR A 183 -36.23 -8.10 -6.53
N PRO A 184 -35.12 -8.69 -6.06
CA PRO A 184 -34.64 -8.48 -4.70
C PRO A 184 -33.79 -7.20 -4.55
N VAL A 185 -33.62 -6.40 -5.60
CA VAL A 185 -32.91 -5.12 -5.54
C VAL A 185 -33.80 -4.00 -6.02
N ILE A 186 -33.77 -2.88 -5.31
CA ILE A 186 -34.34 -1.60 -5.76
C ILE A 186 -33.22 -0.56 -5.74
N LEU A 187 -32.87 -0.01 -6.90
CA LEU A 187 -31.96 1.11 -7.05
C LEU A 187 -32.74 2.43 -6.99
N TYR A 188 -32.12 3.48 -6.46
CA TYR A 188 -32.70 4.82 -6.32
C TYR A 188 -31.76 5.88 -6.89
N ASP A 189 -32.28 6.89 -7.58
CA ASP A 189 -31.48 7.95 -8.21
C ASP A 189 -30.96 9.03 -7.24
N ASP A 190 -31.45 9.03 -6.00
CA ASP A 190 -30.98 9.88 -4.91
C ASP A 190 -30.50 9.05 -3.70
N ILE A 191 -29.82 9.71 -2.76
CA ILE A 191 -29.33 9.09 -1.53
C ILE A 191 -30.49 8.74 -0.58
N ASN A 192 -30.24 7.85 0.38
CA ASN A 192 -31.18 7.41 1.41
C ASN A 192 -32.49 6.81 0.86
N LEU A 193 -32.41 6.05 -0.25
CA LEU A 193 -33.53 5.37 -0.89
C LEU A 193 -34.64 6.34 -1.37
N LYS A 194 -34.25 7.50 -1.90
CA LYS A 194 -35.17 8.54 -2.37
C LYS A 194 -35.14 8.70 -3.90
N GLY A 195 -36.14 9.42 -4.41
CA GLY A 195 -36.24 9.77 -5.81
C GLY A 195 -36.87 8.66 -6.66
N SER A 196 -36.55 8.64 -7.95
CA SER A 196 -37.02 7.60 -8.87
C SER A 196 -36.33 6.29 -8.55
N SER A 197 -37.01 5.16 -8.79
CA SER A 197 -36.44 3.84 -8.53
C SER A 197 -36.66 2.85 -9.66
N VAL A 198 -35.83 1.80 -9.69
CA VAL A 198 -35.98 0.65 -10.58
C VAL A 198 -35.68 -0.64 -9.81
N SER A 199 -36.50 -1.66 -10.05
CA SER A 199 -36.33 -3.00 -9.49
C SER A 199 -35.51 -3.87 -10.45
N LEU A 200 -34.61 -4.70 -9.92
CA LEU A 200 -33.73 -5.55 -10.75
C LEU A 200 -34.02 -7.04 -10.55
N ASP A 201 -34.23 -7.76 -11.64
CA ASP A 201 -34.43 -9.21 -11.67
C ASP A 201 -33.14 -10.01 -11.37
N VAL A 202 -33.31 -11.23 -10.87
CA VAL A 202 -32.24 -12.20 -10.60
C VAL A 202 -31.66 -12.81 -11.88
N ASP A 203 -30.37 -13.14 -11.87
CA ASP A 203 -29.64 -13.84 -12.93
C ASP A 203 -29.62 -13.17 -14.32
N VAL A 204 -30.10 -11.93 -14.43
CA VAL A 204 -30.06 -11.09 -15.62
C VAL A 204 -29.00 -9.99 -15.46
N ILE A 205 -28.34 -9.61 -16.57
CA ILE A 205 -27.52 -8.39 -16.60
C ILE A 205 -28.41 -7.23 -16.99
N HIS A 206 -28.47 -6.23 -16.12
CA HIS A 206 -29.11 -4.95 -16.38
C HIS A 206 -28.02 -3.94 -16.72
N SER A 207 -27.88 -3.55 -17.99
CA SER A 207 -26.88 -2.58 -18.41
C SER A 207 -27.40 -1.57 -19.42
N GLY A 208 -26.82 -0.37 -19.41
CA GLY A 208 -27.19 0.72 -20.31
C GLY A 208 -28.68 1.01 -20.26
N ASN A 209 -29.34 0.97 -21.43
CA ASN A 209 -30.78 1.21 -21.54
C ASN A 209 -31.65 0.17 -20.81
N ALA A 210 -31.15 -1.03 -20.52
CA ALA A 210 -31.89 -2.05 -19.76
C ALA A 210 -32.09 -1.64 -18.29
N LEU A 211 -31.35 -0.65 -17.77
CA LEU A 211 -31.58 -0.06 -16.45
C LEU A 211 -32.76 0.93 -16.42
N THR A 212 -33.61 0.97 -17.45
CA THR A 212 -34.92 1.65 -17.47
C THR A 212 -34.87 3.10 -16.93
N ASN A 213 -34.00 3.95 -17.50
CA ASN A 213 -33.70 5.34 -17.09
C ASN A 213 -32.85 5.53 -15.83
N MET A 214 -32.45 4.47 -15.11
CA MET A 214 -31.54 4.53 -13.95
C MET A 214 -30.05 4.56 -14.35
N ASN A 215 -29.75 4.32 -15.64
CA ASN A 215 -28.39 4.35 -16.17
C ASN A 215 -27.68 5.67 -15.81
N ASN A 216 -26.54 5.59 -15.14
CA ASN A 216 -25.77 6.72 -14.63
C ASN A 216 -26.57 7.68 -13.72
N LYS A 217 -27.47 7.14 -12.90
CA LYS A 217 -28.25 7.94 -11.93
C LYS A 217 -28.29 7.37 -10.52
N ALA A 218 -28.12 6.05 -10.37
CA ALA A 218 -28.24 5.40 -9.07
C ALA A 218 -27.28 6.00 -8.03
N SER A 219 -27.81 6.32 -6.86
CA SER A 219 -27.08 6.89 -5.71
C SER A 219 -27.23 6.07 -4.43
N SER A 220 -28.28 5.25 -4.32
CA SER A 220 -28.52 4.36 -3.18
C SER A 220 -29.31 3.11 -3.60
N PHE A 221 -29.34 2.07 -2.76
CA PHE A 221 -30.13 0.87 -3.03
C PHE A 221 -30.48 0.07 -1.76
N ILE A 222 -31.51 -0.77 -1.88
CA ILE A 222 -31.78 -1.88 -0.95
C ILE A 222 -31.60 -3.21 -1.68
N LEU A 223 -30.92 -4.16 -1.05
CA LEU A 223 -30.72 -5.54 -1.48
C LEU A 223 -31.34 -6.46 -0.43
N ARG A 224 -32.31 -7.29 -0.83
CA ARG A 224 -32.99 -8.23 0.06
C ARG A 224 -32.07 -9.39 0.44
N LYS A 225 -32.24 -9.92 1.66
CA LYS A 225 -31.47 -11.08 2.14
C LYS A 225 -31.56 -12.31 1.23
N GLY A 226 -30.49 -13.10 1.21
CA GLY A 226 -30.25 -14.28 0.38
C GLY A 226 -29.89 -13.99 -1.07
N TYR A 227 -29.38 -12.78 -1.34
CA TYR A 227 -28.96 -12.35 -2.66
C TYR A 227 -27.63 -11.57 -2.60
N MET A 228 -26.92 -11.59 -3.72
CA MET A 228 -25.69 -10.86 -3.98
C MET A 228 -25.91 -9.90 -5.16
N LEU A 229 -25.37 -8.70 -5.08
CA LEU A 229 -25.42 -7.68 -6.13
C LEU A 229 -24.01 -7.27 -6.53
N THR A 230 -23.72 -7.28 -7.82
CA THR A 230 -22.58 -6.57 -8.41
C THR A 230 -23.08 -5.39 -9.22
N VAL A 231 -22.44 -4.23 -9.07
CA VAL A 231 -22.66 -3.03 -9.90
C VAL A 231 -21.34 -2.51 -10.46
N ALA A 232 -21.38 -1.88 -11.64
CA ALA A 232 -20.21 -1.26 -12.28
C ALA A 232 -20.56 0.05 -13.00
N ASP A 233 -19.54 0.87 -13.29
CA ASP A 233 -19.67 2.18 -13.94
C ASP A 233 -19.75 2.15 -15.48
N ASP A 234 -19.52 0.98 -16.09
CA ASP A 234 -19.59 0.77 -17.53
C ASP A 234 -20.63 -0.31 -17.90
N GLU A 235 -21.15 -0.27 -19.13
CA GLU A 235 -22.18 -1.22 -19.58
C GLU A 235 -21.70 -2.68 -19.65
N ALA A 236 -20.38 -2.90 -19.83
CA ALA A 236 -19.82 -4.24 -19.91
C ALA A 236 -19.56 -4.86 -18.54
N GLY A 237 -19.59 -4.07 -17.46
CA GLY A 237 -19.26 -4.55 -16.12
C GLY A 237 -17.75 -4.72 -15.89
N THR A 238 -16.89 -4.08 -16.69
CA THR A 238 -15.43 -4.25 -16.70
C THR A 238 -14.65 -3.07 -16.14
N GLY A 239 -15.34 -2.00 -15.79
CA GLY A 239 -14.82 -0.81 -15.14
C GLY A 239 -14.93 -0.90 -13.62
N LYS A 240 -14.98 0.27 -12.98
CA LYS A 240 -15.02 0.37 -11.53
C LYS A 240 -16.29 -0.28 -11.03
N SER A 241 -16.13 -1.23 -10.12
CA SER A 241 -17.23 -2.10 -9.72
C SER A 241 -17.11 -2.51 -8.27
N LYS A 242 -18.25 -2.92 -7.69
CA LYS A 242 -18.34 -3.41 -6.31
C LYS A 242 -19.35 -4.54 -6.19
N ASN A 243 -19.05 -5.48 -5.30
CA ASN A 243 -19.91 -6.59 -4.93
C ASN A 243 -20.48 -6.38 -3.51
N TYR A 244 -21.72 -6.78 -3.32
CA TYR A 244 -22.48 -6.65 -2.08
C TYR A 244 -23.25 -7.93 -1.82
N ILE A 245 -23.30 -8.40 -0.57
CA ILE A 245 -24.03 -9.61 -0.19
C ILE A 245 -24.98 -9.28 0.96
N ALA A 246 -26.26 -9.59 0.79
CA ALA A 246 -27.23 -9.63 1.86
C ALA A 246 -27.46 -11.11 2.19
N SER A 247 -26.80 -11.62 3.23
CA SER A 247 -26.83 -13.03 3.58
C SER A 247 -28.11 -13.34 4.37
N GLU A 248 -28.19 -12.89 5.63
CA GLU A 248 -29.30 -13.18 6.54
C GLU A 248 -30.17 -11.97 6.86
N GLN A 249 -29.77 -10.77 6.44
CA GLN A 249 -30.51 -9.51 6.63
C GLN A 249 -30.48 -8.66 5.38
N ASP A 250 -31.51 -7.83 5.19
CA ASP A 250 -31.55 -6.87 4.09
C ASP A 250 -30.38 -5.88 4.23
N LEU A 251 -29.71 -5.60 3.11
CA LEU A 251 -28.62 -4.64 3.05
C LEU A 251 -29.14 -3.32 2.46
N ILE A 252 -29.05 -2.25 3.25
CA ILE A 252 -29.35 -0.89 2.81
C ILE A 252 -28.04 -0.14 2.59
N VAL A 253 -27.84 0.35 1.37
CA VAL A 253 -26.76 1.27 1.02
C VAL A 253 -27.37 2.64 0.80
N ASN A 254 -27.28 3.49 1.82
CA ASN A 254 -27.83 4.85 1.80
C ASN A 254 -27.09 5.78 0.83
N GLU A 255 -25.82 5.52 0.56
CA GLU A 255 -25.02 6.25 -0.41
C GLU A 255 -23.97 5.33 -1.01
N LEU A 256 -23.91 5.30 -2.34
CA LEU A 256 -22.89 4.58 -3.09
C LEU A 256 -21.51 5.24 -2.95
N PRO A 257 -20.41 4.45 -3.07
CA PRO A 257 -19.07 5.01 -3.17
C PRO A 257 -19.00 6.08 -4.28
N THR A 258 -18.20 7.13 -4.07
CA THR A 258 -18.10 8.28 -4.98
C THR A 258 -17.79 7.90 -6.43
N TYR A 259 -17.00 6.84 -6.66
CA TYR A 259 -16.67 6.37 -8.00
C TYR A 259 -17.83 5.66 -8.72
N LEU A 260 -18.86 5.18 -7.99
CA LEU A 260 -20.08 4.55 -8.53
C LEU A 260 -21.32 5.44 -8.46
N LYS A 261 -21.36 6.40 -7.53
CA LYS A 261 -22.52 7.27 -7.33
C LYS A 261 -22.83 8.05 -8.60
N LYS A 262 -24.06 7.91 -9.10
CA LYS A 262 -24.53 8.45 -10.40
C LYS A 262 -23.74 7.99 -11.62
N ASN A 263 -23.04 6.87 -11.51
CA ASN A 263 -22.27 6.30 -12.61
C ASN A 263 -22.63 4.83 -12.89
N ILE A 264 -23.54 4.20 -12.12
CA ILE A 264 -23.88 2.79 -12.35
C ILE A 264 -24.48 2.61 -13.75
N SER A 265 -23.83 1.76 -14.55
CA SER A 265 -24.22 1.40 -15.91
C SER A 265 -24.34 -0.11 -16.14
N PHE A 266 -24.03 -0.92 -15.11
CA PHE A 266 -24.20 -2.37 -15.08
C PHE A 266 -24.65 -2.81 -13.69
N ALA A 267 -25.56 -3.77 -13.63
CA ALA A 267 -25.95 -4.47 -12.42
C ALA A 267 -26.26 -5.95 -12.69
N ARG A 268 -25.82 -6.85 -11.80
CA ARG A 268 -26.19 -8.26 -11.80
C ARG A 268 -26.54 -8.72 -10.39
N VAL A 269 -27.69 -9.35 -10.25
CA VAL A 269 -28.17 -9.95 -9.00
C VAL A 269 -28.03 -11.48 -9.10
N ILE A 270 -27.44 -12.11 -8.08
CA ILE A 270 -27.23 -13.56 -8.02
C ILE A 270 -27.83 -14.11 -6.72
N PRO A 271 -28.61 -15.21 -6.76
CA PRO A 271 -29.06 -15.88 -5.55
C PRO A 271 -27.89 -16.39 -4.69
N TRP A 272 -27.87 -16.04 -3.40
CA TRP A 272 -26.79 -16.41 -2.48
C TRP A 272 -26.84 -17.88 -2.08
N ASN A 273 -25.67 -18.50 -1.87
CA ASN A 273 -25.50 -19.89 -1.45
C ASN A 273 -24.52 -19.95 -0.28
N TRP A 274 -24.90 -20.59 0.84
CA TRP A 274 -24.11 -20.55 2.08
C TRP A 274 -23.22 -21.79 2.20
N VAL A 275 -21.91 -21.58 2.14
CA VAL A 275 -20.91 -22.64 2.31
C VAL A 275 -20.01 -22.38 3.52
N ASN A 276 -19.35 -23.42 4.01
CA ASN A 276 -18.29 -23.34 5.02
C ASN A 276 -16.94 -23.01 4.38
N LYS A 277 -15.94 -22.67 5.21
CA LYS A 277 -14.57 -22.41 4.74
C LYS A 277 -13.95 -23.63 4.06
N LYS A 278 -14.19 -24.83 4.59
CA LYS A 278 -13.62 -26.11 4.12
C LYS A 278 -14.20 -26.58 2.77
N GLY A 279 -13.32 -26.68 1.76
CA GLY A 279 -13.60 -27.25 0.45
C GLY A 279 -12.50 -28.17 -0.05
N ILE A 280 -12.58 -28.62 -1.29
CA ILE A 280 -11.55 -29.48 -1.89
C ILE A 280 -11.20 -29.06 -3.32
N GLY A 281 -9.96 -29.31 -3.73
CA GLY A 281 -9.58 -29.39 -5.14
C GLY A 281 -9.92 -30.79 -5.69
N GLY A 282 -10.70 -30.84 -6.75
CA GLY A 282 -11.29 -32.08 -7.30
C GLY A 282 -12.72 -32.32 -6.83
N ASP A 283 -13.26 -33.51 -7.11
CA ASP A 283 -14.69 -33.84 -6.96
C ASP A 283 -14.96 -35.09 -6.08
N LYS A 284 -13.99 -35.45 -5.23
CA LYS A 284 -14.14 -36.58 -4.30
C LYS A 284 -15.24 -36.31 -3.27
N THR A 285 -16.07 -37.30 -3.00
CA THR A 285 -17.19 -37.22 -2.05
C THR A 285 -16.86 -37.84 -0.69
N GLY A 286 -17.51 -37.39 0.37
CA GLY A 286 -17.43 -38.02 1.69
C GLY A 286 -16.40 -37.41 2.64
N LEU A 287 -15.97 -36.16 2.40
CA LEU A 287 -15.04 -35.39 3.24
C LEU A 287 -15.73 -34.26 4.03
N ASN A 288 -17.07 -34.23 4.05
CA ASN A 288 -17.87 -33.19 4.70
C ASN A 288 -17.48 -31.76 4.26
N GLN A 289 -17.18 -31.58 2.98
CA GLN A 289 -16.98 -30.29 2.34
C GLN A 289 -18.33 -29.63 2.01
N THR A 290 -18.33 -28.34 1.69
CA THR A 290 -19.52 -27.63 1.15
C THR A 290 -19.28 -27.00 -0.22
N TRP A 291 -18.03 -26.92 -0.64
CA TRP A 291 -17.65 -26.42 -1.95
C TRP A 291 -16.44 -27.19 -2.50
N PHE A 292 -16.26 -27.15 -3.82
CA PHE A 292 -15.12 -27.72 -4.51
C PHE A 292 -14.83 -27.00 -5.82
N TYR A 293 -13.67 -27.23 -6.42
CA TYR A 293 -13.32 -26.72 -7.75
C TYR A 293 -12.56 -27.78 -8.56
N ARG A 294 -12.53 -27.66 -9.90
CA ARG A 294 -11.96 -28.68 -10.80
C ARG A 294 -10.96 -28.14 -11.81
N TRP A 295 -10.30 -27.01 -11.51
CA TRP A 295 -9.39 -26.34 -12.45
C TRP A 295 -10.02 -26.12 -13.84
N ALA A 296 -11.33 -25.86 -13.89
CA ALA A 296 -12.09 -25.81 -15.13
C ALA A 296 -13.32 -24.90 -15.01
N SER A 297 -13.74 -24.33 -16.14
CA SER A 297 -14.91 -23.45 -16.24
C SER A 297 -16.21 -24.24 -16.31
N ASN A 298 -16.17 -25.51 -16.72
CA ASN A 298 -17.35 -26.32 -16.99
C ASN A 298 -17.84 -27.18 -15.80
N GLY A 299 -17.21 -27.09 -14.63
CA GLY A 299 -17.67 -27.76 -13.40
C GLY A 299 -19.13 -27.39 -13.05
N LEU A 300 -19.85 -28.30 -12.41
CA LEU A 300 -21.24 -28.11 -12.00
C LEU A 300 -21.37 -28.38 -10.50
N SER A 301 -22.12 -27.52 -9.82
CA SER A 301 -22.52 -27.75 -8.43
C SER A 301 -23.34 -29.04 -8.34
N THR A 302 -23.13 -29.81 -7.27
CA THR A 302 -24.04 -30.90 -6.93
C THR A 302 -25.21 -30.35 -6.12
N ILE A 303 -26.16 -31.21 -5.74
CA ILE A 303 -27.23 -30.80 -4.83
C ILE A 303 -26.67 -30.34 -3.48
N ASP A 304 -25.60 -30.96 -2.98
CA ASP A 304 -25.05 -30.70 -1.64
C ASP A 304 -23.78 -29.85 -1.65
N PHE A 305 -23.12 -29.65 -2.80
CA PHE A 305 -21.83 -28.94 -2.85
C PHE A 305 -21.80 -27.90 -3.97
N GLU A 306 -21.36 -26.69 -3.64
CA GLU A 306 -21.07 -25.64 -4.62
C GLU A 306 -19.84 -25.99 -5.45
N ASN A 307 -19.92 -25.87 -6.77
CA ASN A 307 -18.71 -25.80 -7.60
C ASN A 307 -18.31 -24.33 -7.77
N ALA A 308 -17.09 -23.99 -7.37
CA ALA A 308 -16.47 -22.72 -7.71
C ALA A 308 -15.76 -22.86 -9.07
N PRO A 309 -16.35 -22.34 -10.17
CA PRO A 309 -15.78 -22.50 -11.50
C PRO A 309 -14.50 -21.67 -11.68
N MET A 310 -13.56 -22.18 -12.47
CA MET A 310 -12.25 -21.55 -12.69
C MET A 310 -11.99 -21.28 -14.17
N ALA A 311 -11.56 -20.07 -14.51
CA ALA A 311 -10.85 -19.83 -15.76
C ALA A 311 -9.38 -20.19 -15.56
N TRP A 312 -8.99 -21.43 -15.89
CA TRP A 312 -7.66 -21.94 -15.56
C TRP A 312 -6.54 -21.15 -16.24
N GLY A 313 -6.75 -20.76 -17.50
CA GLY A 313 -5.86 -19.96 -18.32
C GLY A 313 -6.63 -19.05 -19.29
N PRO A 314 -6.03 -18.62 -20.40
CA PRO A 314 -6.60 -17.55 -21.22
C PRO A 314 -7.78 -18.03 -22.07
N TYR A 315 -7.80 -19.31 -22.47
CA TYR A 315 -8.85 -19.93 -23.29
C TYR A 315 -10.20 -20.11 -22.60
N ASN A 316 -10.31 -19.69 -21.34
CA ASN A 316 -11.57 -19.70 -20.60
C ASN A 316 -11.99 -18.29 -20.21
N ALA A 317 -11.37 -17.28 -20.81
CA ALA A 317 -11.58 -15.87 -20.50
C ALA A 317 -11.27 -14.98 -21.71
N ASP A 318 -11.20 -15.52 -22.93
CA ASP A 318 -10.87 -14.74 -24.13
C ASP A 318 -12.09 -14.40 -24.98
N GLU A 319 -13.20 -15.14 -24.85
CA GLU A 319 -14.43 -14.93 -25.61
C GLU A 319 -15.67 -14.72 -24.71
N ASP A 320 -16.70 -14.03 -25.22
CA ASP A 320 -17.96 -13.82 -24.48
C ASP A 320 -18.73 -15.14 -24.25
N ALA A 321 -18.48 -16.16 -25.08
CA ALA A 321 -19.00 -17.51 -24.88
C ALA A 321 -18.49 -18.13 -23.57
N ASP A 322 -17.24 -17.90 -23.20
CA ASP A 322 -16.68 -18.37 -21.92
C ASP A 322 -17.39 -17.72 -20.73
N ILE A 323 -17.62 -16.41 -20.83
CA ILE A 323 -18.32 -15.64 -19.80
C ILE A 323 -19.76 -16.14 -19.63
N THR A 324 -20.40 -16.53 -20.73
CA THR A 324 -21.74 -17.13 -20.71
C THR A 324 -21.76 -18.44 -19.92
N ILE A 325 -20.72 -19.28 -20.04
CA ILE A 325 -20.60 -20.54 -19.28
C ILE A 325 -20.60 -20.26 -17.78
N PHE A 326 -19.84 -19.26 -17.31
CA PHE A 326 -19.82 -18.89 -15.89
C PHE A 326 -21.15 -18.35 -15.40
N ARG A 327 -21.81 -17.50 -16.21
CA ARG A 327 -23.09 -16.89 -15.85
C ARG A 327 -24.21 -17.93 -15.64
N GLN A 328 -24.15 -19.05 -16.35
CA GLN A 328 -25.13 -20.15 -16.26
C GLN A 328 -24.87 -21.14 -15.10
N LYS A 329 -23.83 -20.92 -14.27
CA LYS A 329 -23.50 -21.84 -13.17
C LYS A 329 -24.46 -21.71 -11.99
N TYR A 330 -25.41 -22.64 -11.94
CA TYR A 330 -26.33 -22.79 -10.82
C TYR A 330 -25.56 -22.98 -9.48
N LYS A 331 -26.02 -22.29 -8.42
CA LYS A 331 -25.38 -22.15 -7.09
C LYS A 331 -24.04 -21.42 -7.02
N ALA A 332 -23.31 -21.23 -8.11
CA ALA A 332 -22.01 -20.58 -8.04
C ALA A 332 -22.17 -19.08 -7.75
N THR A 333 -21.45 -18.59 -6.74
CA THR A 333 -21.44 -17.18 -6.34
C THR A 333 -20.09 -16.51 -6.65
N HIS A 334 -19.04 -17.30 -6.82
CA HIS A 334 -17.70 -16.85 -7.15
C HIS A 334 -17.21 -17.37 -8.50
N VAL A 335 -16.26 -16.66 -9.09
CA VAL A 335 -15.44 -17.15 -10.22
C VAL A 335 -13.97 -17.09 -9.83
N MET A 336 -13.24 -18.18 -10.07
CA MET A 336 -11.81 -18.26 -9.84
C MET A 336 -11.05 -17.90 -11.11
N ALA A 337 -10.04 -17.05 -11.00
CA ALA A 337 -9.15 -16.74 -12.11
C ALA A 337 -8.03 -17.78 -12.24
N PHE A 338 -6.93 -17.39 -12.88
CA PHE A 338 -5.94 -18.29 -13.48
C PHE A 338 -5.10 -19.08 -12.46
N ASN A 339 -4.73 -20.29 -12.85
CA ASN A 339 -3.95 -21.20 -12.02
C ASN A 339 -2.45 -21.12 -12.33
N GLU A 340 -1.66 -20.68 -11.36
CA GLU A 340 -0.21 -20.53 -11.42
C GLU A 340 0.28 -19.80 -12.69
N PRO A 341 -0.29 -18.61 -13.03
CA PRO A 341 0.15 -17.86 -14.20
C PRO A 341 1.59 -17.34 -14.07
N ASP A 342 2.15 -17.30 -12.86
CA ASP A 342 3.52 -16.86 -12.59
C ASP A 342 4.61 -17.79 -13.15
N ASP A 343 4.28 -19.03 -13.50
CA ASP A 343 5.22 -19.96 -14.12
C ASP A 343 5.26 -19.79 -15.65
N CYS A 344 6.24 -19.04 -16.17
CA CYS A 344 6.42 -18.88 -17.62
C CYS A 344 6.71 -20.20 -18.37
N SER A 345 7.11 -21.26 -17.67
CA SER A 345 7.52 -22.54 -18.27
C SER A 345 6.45 -23.63 -18.15
N ALA A 346 5.48 -23.46 -17.25
CA ALA A 346 4.46 -24.45 -16.95
C ALA A 346 3.07 -23.80 -16.77
N GLN A 347 2.10 -24.62 -16.36
CA GLN A 347 0.77 -24.17 -15.90
C GLN A 347 0.07 -23.20 -16.87
N SER A 348 -0.73 -22.26 -16.37
CA SER A 348 -1.37 -21.27 -17.23
C SER A 348 -0.36 -20.24 -17.75
N GLY A 349 0.76 -20.02 -17.04
CA GLY A 349 1.76 -19.00 -17.40
C GLY A 349 2.42 -19.20 -18.75
N LYS A 350 2.64 -20.46 -19.17
CA LYS A 350 3.14 -20.79 -20.54
C LYS A 350 2.11 -20.55 -21.65
N GLN A 351 0.81 -20.52 -21.33
CA GLN A 351 -0.23 -20.34 -22.34
C GLN A 351 -0.30 -18.86 -22.71
N ARG A 352 -0.14 -18.55 -24.01
CA ARG A 352 -0.19 -17.17 -24.55
C ARG A 352 0.65 -16.14 -23.76
N ASN A 353 1.71 -16.58 -23.06
CA ASN A 353 2.53 -15.76 -22.18
C ASN A 353 1.77 -15.09 -21.01
N MET A 354 0.81 -15.78 -20.39
CA MET A 354 0.10 -15.27 -19.22
C MET A 354 1.01 -14.91 -18.03
N CYS A 355 2.24 -15.41 -17.98
CA CYS A 355 3.22 -14.93 -17.01
C CYS A 355 3.61 -13.45 -17.19
N LYS A 356 3.20 -12.79 -18.28
CA LYS A 356 3.28 -11.35 -18.46
C LYS A 356 2.03 -10.67 -17.90
N ILE A 357 2.22 -9.71 -17.01
CA ILE A 357 1.14 -9.03 -16.27
C ILE A 357 0.10 -8.37 -17.19
N ASP A 358 0.53 -7.66 -18.24
CA ASP A 358 -0.39 -7.02 -19.21
C ASP A 358 -1.27 -8.04 -19.95
N VAL A 359 -0.74 -9.23 -20.23
CA VAL A 359 -1.51 -10.30 -20.88
C VAL A 359 -2.56 -10.87 -19.93
N ALA A 360 -2.14 -11.23 -18.70
CA ALA A 360 -3.07 -11.79 -17.73
C ALA A 360 -4.18 -10.81 -17.35
N THR A 361 -3.87 -9.52 -17.18
CA THR A 361 -4.88 -8.48 -16.88
C THR A 361 -5.85 -8.26 -18.04
N GLY A 362 -5.39 -8.37 -19.29
CA GLY A 362 -6.24 -8.36 -20.48
C GLY A 362 -7.33 -9.44 -20.45
N TYR A 363 -6.97 -10.69 -20.14
CA TYR A 363 -7.94 -11.78 -20.01
C TYR A 363 -8.78 -11.68 -18.74
N TYR A 364 -8.17 -11.25 -17.62
CA TYR A 364 -8.88 -11.11 -16.35
C TYR A 364 -10.07 -10.16 -16.45
N ARG A 365 -9.93 -9.07 -17.22
CA ARG A 365 -11.00 -8.10 -17.47
C ARG A 365 -12.30 -8.75 -17.94
N ASN A 366 -12.23 -9.79 -18.77
CA ASN A 366 -13.42 -10.48 -19.26
C ASN A 366 -14.18 -11.20 -18.13
N LEU A 367 -13.50 -11.70 -17.09
CA LEU A 367 -14.16 -12.36 -15.95
C LEU A 367 -15.06 -11.38 -15.16
N MET A 368 -14.81 -10.08 -15.23
CA MET A 368 -15.66 -9.07 -14.57
C MET A 368 -17.06 -9.00 -15.17
N LYS A 369 -17.19 -9.27 -16.48
CA LYS A 369 -18.48 -9.37 -17.19
C LYS A 369 -19.42 -10.43 -16.60
N THR A 370 -18.87 -11.39 -15.83
CA THR A 370 -19.70 -12.36 -15.13
C THR A 370 -20.58 -11.71 -14.06
N GLY A 371 -20.17 -10.59 -13.45
CA GLY A 371 -20.85 -10.03 -12.28
C GLY A 371 -20.80 -10.92 -11.02
N MET A 372 -20.04 -12.01 -11.04
CA MET A 372 -19.78 -12.87 -9.87
C MET A 372 -18.72 -12.24 -8.97
N ARG A 373 -18.56 -12.73 -7.74
CA ARG A 373 -17.45 -12.30 -6.88
C ARG A 373 -16.15 -12.95 -7.36
N ILE A 374 -15.07 -12.18 -7.56
CA ILE A 374 -13.90 -12.65 -8.30
C ILE A 374 -12.75 -12.96 -7.36
N VAL A 375 -12.27 -14.19 -7.46
CA VAL A 375 -11.04 -14.64 -6.81
C VAL A 375 -9.86 -14.38 -7.75
N SER A 376 -8.79 -13.77 -7.24
CA SER A 376 -7.58 -13.45 -8.00
C SER A 376 -6.96 -14.71 -8.64
N PRO A 377 -5.99 -14.56 -9.56
CA PRO A 377 -5.18 -15.70 -9.96
C PRO A 377 -4.46 -16.29 -8.75
N GLY A 378 -4.40 -17.63 -8.66
CA GLY A 378 -3.71 -18.38 -7.61
C GLY A 378 -2.30 -18.72 -8.07
N GLY A 379 -1.31 -17.94 -7.64
CA GLY A 379 0.09 -18.17 -7.99
C GLY A 379 0.81 -19.16 -7.07
N ARG A 380 2.02 -19.58 -7.48
CA ARG A 380 2.93 -20.37 -6.61
C ARG A 380 3.30 -19.61 -5.33
N GLU A 381 3.93 -20.32 -4.40
CA GLU A 381 4.26 -19.81 -3.05
C GLU A 381 4.94 -18.42 -3.04
N GLU A 382 5.80 -18.11 -4.02
CA GLU A 382 6.52 -16.82 -4.11
C GLU A 382 5.71 -15.70 -4.79
N ALA A 383 4.62 -16.03 -5.48
CA ALA A 383 3.84 -15.09 -6.28
C ALA A 383 3.33 -13.87 -5.50
N PRO A 384 2.87 -13.97 -4.23
CA PRO A 384 2.44 -12.81 -3.46
C PRO A 384 3.49 -11.71 -3.33
N SER A 385 4.80 -12.02 -3.36
CA SER A 385 5.90 -11.04 -3.30
C SER A 385 6.44 -10.61 -4.65
N GLY A 386 5.90 -11.18 -5.73
CA GLY A 386 6.34 -10.91 -7.10
C GLY A 386 5.15 -10.76 -8.03
N TRP A 387 4.85 -11.81 -8.79
CA TRP A 387 3.88 -11.77 -9.89
C TRP A 387 2.49 -11.28 -9.45
N LEU A 388 1.95 -11.81 -8.34
CA LEU A 388 0.61 -11.47 -7.88
C LEU A 388 0.54 -10.03 -7.34
N GLN A 389 1.63 -9.52 -6.73
CA GLN A 389 1.72 -8.11 -6.35
C GLN A 389 1.64 -7.21 -7.59
N ASN A 390 2.47 -7.49 -8.60
CA ASN A 390 2.46 -6.72 -9.85
C ASN A 390 1.11 -6.81 -10.58
N PHE A 391 0.46 -7.98 -10.55
CA PHE A 391 -0.88 -8.17 -11.09
C PHE A 391 -1.91 -7.33 -10.32
N TYR A 392 -1.89 -7.37 -8.99
CA TYR A 392 -2.79 -6.60 -8.13
C TYR A 392 -2.64 -5.10 -8.36
N ASP A 393 -1.40 -4.60 -8.45
CA ASP A 393 -1.12 -3.17 -8.67
C ASP A 393 -1.61 -2.73 -10.06
N LYS A 394 -1.36 -3.54 -11.08
CA LYS A 394 -1.83 -3.28 -12.44
C LYS A 394 -3.35 -3.34 -12.53
N ALA A 395 -3.97 -4.37 -11.96
CA ALA A 395 -5.41 -4.53 -11.92
C ALA A 395 -6.07 -3.32 -11.24
N THR A 396 -5.52 -2.88 -10.12
CA THR A 396 -5.97 -1.67 -9.41
C THR A 396 -5.83 -0.42 -10.26
N ALA A 397 -4.70 -0.25 -10.95
CA ALA A 397 -4.46 0.90 -11.83
C ALA A 397 -5.35 0.91 -13.09
N GLU A 398 -5.93 -0.24 -13.46
CA GLU A 398 -6.81 -0.41 -14.62
C GLU A 398 -8.28 -0.64 -14.26
N ASP A 399 -8.65 -0.31 -13.01
CA ASP A 399 -10.00 -0.44 -12.47
C ASP A 399 -10.56 -1.87 -12.53
N LEU A 400 -9.68 -2.87 -12.50
CA LEU A 400 -10.05 -4.28 -12.46
C LEU A 400 -10.30 -4.71 -11.02
N ARG A 401 -11.55 -5.10 -10.72
CA ARG A 401 -11.97 -5.51 -9.37
C ARG A 401 -11.42 -6.88 -8.99
N ILE A 402 -10.78 -6.94 -7.82
CA ILE A 402 -10.34 -8.14 -7.10
C ILE A 402 -11.02 -8.18 -5.74
N ASP A 403 -11.88 -9.17 -5.51
CA ASP A 403 -12.66 -9.30 -4.26
C ASP A 403 -11.98 -10.22 -3.22
N VAL A 404 -11.19 -11.18 -3.68
CA VAL A 404 -10.53 -12.22 -2.87
C VAL A 404 -9.15 -12.54 -3.45
N ILE A 405 -8.16 -12.76 -2.58
CA ILE A 405 -6.80 -13.19 -2.97
C ILE A 405 -6.68 -14.72 -2.88
N ALA A 406 -6.42 -15.39 -4.01
CA ALA A 406 -6.06 -16.81 -4.02
C ALA A 406 -4.55 -17.01 -3.87
N VAL A 407 -4.16 -18.03 -3.10
CA VAL A 407 -2.76 -18.42 -2.88
C VAL A 407 -2.61 -19.92 -2.78
N HIS A 408 -1.43 -20.43 -3.18
CA HIS A 408 -1.00 -21.81 -2.99
C HIS A 408 0.21 -21.87 -2.05
N TRP A 409 0.29 -22.88 -1.19
CA TRP A 409 1.41 -23.03 -0.25
C TRP A 409 1.82 -24.48 -0.02
N TYR A 410 3.09 -24.80 -0.22
CA TYR A 410 3.60 -26.18 -0.16
C TYR A 410 4.92 -26.30 0.59
N ASP A 411 5.29 -25.32 1.43
CA ASP A 411 6.54 -25.28 2.18
C ASP A 411 7.81 -25.31 1.30
N TRP A 412 7.72 -24.92 0.02
CA TRP A 412 8.84 -24.97 -0.92
C TRP A 412 9.97 -24.05 -0.51
N GLY A 413 9.67 -22.89 0.08
CA GLY A 413 10.67 -21.92 0.56
C GLY A 413 11.63 -22.48 1.62
N SER A 414 11.31 -23.63 2.22
CA SER A 414 12.17 -24.32 3.19
C SER A 414 13.20 -25.28 2.57
N ASN A 415 13.22 -25.39 1.24
CA ASN A 415 13.97 -26.41 0.48
C ASN A 415 13.75 -27.83 1.05
N PRO A 416 12.52 -28.37 0.96
CA PRO A 416 12.14 -29.62 1.61
C PRO A 416 12.85 -30.86 1.05
N ALA A 417 13.47 -30.77 -0.13
CA ALA A 417 14.30 -31.83 -0.69
C ALA A 417 15.61 -32.03 0.11
N SER A 418 16.21 -30.92 0.56
CA SER A 418 17.44 -30.93 1.37
C SER A 418 17.15 -30.98 2.87
N ASN A 419 16.17 -30.22 3.35
CA ASN A 419 15.72 -30.25 4.73
C ASN A 419 14.58 -31.25 4.87
N LYS A 420 14.84 -32.54 5.14
CA LYS A 420 13.78 -33.57 5.11
C LYS A 420 12.91 -33.66 6.38
N ASN A 421 13.45 -33.30 7.55
CA ASN A 421 12.87 -33.66 8.85
C ASN A 421 12.59 -32.48 9.82
N PRO A 422 11.88 -31.41 9.43
CA PRO A 422 11.41 -30.40 10.37
C PRO A 422 10.27 -30.96 11.23
N THR A 423 10.00 -30.32 12.35
CA THR A 423 8.80 -30.59 13.13
C THR A 423 7.56 -29.98 12.46
N ALA A 424 6.38 -30.55 12.70
CA ALA A 424 5.12 -30.00 12.20
C ALA A 424 4.89 -28.55 12.66
N VAL A 425 5.34 -28.18 13.87
CA VAL A 425 5.29 -26.81 14.40
C VAL A 425 6.14 -25.84 13.57
N GLN A 426 7.33 -26.25 13.12
CA GLN A 426 8.17 -25.42 12.26
C GLN A 426 7.52 -25.16 10.90
N VAL A 427 6.91 -26.19 10.30
CA VAL A 427 6.14 -26.07 9.04
C VAL A 427 4.94 -25.14 9.26
N PHE A 428 4.19 -25.36 10.34
CA PHE A 428 3.04 -24.53 10.71
C PHE A 428 3.40 -23.05 10.92
N ASN A 429 4.50 -22.75 11.60
CA ASN A 429 4.92 -21.36 11.80
C ASN A 429 5.27 -20.66 10.48
N ARG A 430 5.86 -21.38 9.50
CA ARG A 430 6.10 -20.81 8.16
C ARG A 430 4.79 -20.55 7.42
N PHE A 431 3.84 -21.49 7.45
CA PHE A 431 2.51 -21.30 6.89
C PHE A 431 1.75 -20.13 7.50
N LYS A 432 1.78 -20.01 8.83
CA LYS A 432 1.19 -18.88 9.58
C LYS A 432 1.81 -17.55 9.16
N ASN A 433 3.13 -17.48 9.07
CA ASN A 433 3.84 -16.27 8.65
C ASN A 433 3.53 -15.91 7.19
N TYR A 434 3.42 -16.92 6.32
CA TYR A 434 3.02 -16.74 4.93
C TYR A 434 1.64 -16.08 4.82
N LEU A 435 0.60 -16.68 5.41
CA LEU A 435 -0.76 -16.14 5.35
C LEU A 435 -0.88 -14.75 5.99
N THR A 436 -0.19 -14.53 7.12
CA THR A 436 -0.13 -13.21 7.76
C THR A 436 0.50 -12.17 6.82
N SER A 437 1.56 -12.53 6.12
CA SER A 437 2.24 -11.64 5.17
C SER A 437 1.38 -11.32 3.95
N VAL A 438 0.67 -12.32 3.41
CA VAL A 438 -0.28 -12.13 2.30
C VAL A 438 -1.41 -11.18 2.73
N HIS A 439 -2.01 -11.42 3.91
CA HIS A 439 -3.08 -10.58 4.41
C HIS A 439 -2.61 -9.14 4.67
N ASN A 440 -1.47 -8.96 5.34
CA ASN A 440 -0.91 -7.62 5.60
C ASN A 440 -0.58 -6.86 4.31
N ARG A 441 -0.20 -7.57 3.25
CA ARG A 441 0.15 -6.98 1.96
C ARG A 441 -1.06 -6.48 1.18
N PHE A 442 -2.13 -7.28 1.10
CA PHE A 442 -3.29 -6.95 0.26
C PHE A 442 -4.48 -6.39 1.04
N GLY A 443 -4.61 -6.70 2.33
CA GLY A 443 -5.74 -6.31 3.17
C GLY A 443 -7.07 -6.87 2.65
N LYS A 444 -7.07 -8.08 2.07
CA LYS A 444 -8.23 -8.74 1.45
C LYS A 444 -8.49 -10.12 2.04
N PRO A 445 -9.74 -10.62 1.93
CA PRO A 445 -10.04 -12.02 2.19
C PRO A 445 -9.14 -12.94 1.35
N ILE A 446 -8.74 -14.06 1.95
CA ILE A 446 -7.86 -15.05 1.35
C ILE A 446 -8.62 -16.34 1.09
N TRP A 447 -8.40 -16.91 -0.10
CA TRP A 447 -8.64 -18.31 -0.38
C TRP A 447 -7.29 -19.04 -0.49
N ILE A 448 -7.00 -19.95 0.43
CA ILE A 448 -5.85 -20.88 0.30
C ILE A 448 -6.34 -22.10 -0.48
N THR A 449 -6.29 -22.00 -1.81
CA THR A 449 -6.92 -22.94 -2.74
C THR A 449 -6.15 -24.24 -2.89
N GLU A 450 -4.87 -24.24 -2.52
CA GLU A 450 -4.04 -25.43 -2.45
C GLU A 450 -3.01 -25.33 -1.32
N PHE A 451 -2.98 -26.31 -0.41
CA PHE A 451 -1.89 -26.40 0.57
C PHE A 451 -1.65 -27.80 1.12
N ASN A 452 -0.39 -28.08 1.50
CA ASN A 452 0.05 -29.19 2.34
C ASN A 452 1.46 -28.92 2.92
N ALA A 453 2.02 -29.82 3.73
CA ALA A 453 3.34 -29.64 4.35
C ALA A 453 4.53 -29.91 3.40
N ASN A 454 4.27 -30.11 2.11
CA ASN A 454 5.12 -30.68 1.06
C ASN A 454 5.04 -32.21 0.93
N ILE A 455 5.10 -32.69 -0.32
CA ILE A 455 5.16 -34.12 -0.69
C ILE A 455 6.42 -34.81 -0.17
N ASN A 456 7.53 -34.08 0.03
CA ASN A 456 8.79 -34.64 0.51
C ASN A 456 8.82 -34.87 2.04
N ARG A 457 7.74 -34.52 2.76
CA ARG A 457 7.61 -34.81 4.20
C ARG A 457 6.98 -36.18 4.42
N SER A 458 7.17 -36.74 5.62
CA SER A 458 6.43 -37.94 6.01
C SER A 458 4.92 -37.66 6.13
N ASN A 459 4.12 -38.72 5.99
CA ASN A 459 2.68 -38.64 6.22
C ASN A 459 2.34 -38.18 7.65
N ALA A 460 3.14 -38.58 8.64
CA ALA A 460 2.99 -38.15 10.03
C ALA A 460 3.17 -36.62 10.19
N ILE A 461 4.17 -36.02 9.53
CA ILE A 461 4.37 -34.57 9.56
C ILE A 461 3.18 -33.85 8.90
N ASN A 462 2.66 -34.35 7.78
CA ASN A 462 1.49 -33.77 7.12
C ASN A 462 0.24 -33.82 8.00
N LEU A 463 -0.02 -34.95 8.68
CA LEU A 463 -1.14 -35.07 9.61
C LEU A 463 -1.03 -34.09 10.78
N GLU A 464 0.14 -34.01 11.42
CA GLU A 464 0.34 -33.11 12.56
C GLU A 464 0.33 -31.63 12.13
N PHE A 465 0.83 -31.31 10.93
CA PHE A 465 0.67 -29.97 10.35
C PHE A 465 -0.80 -29.63 10.11
N MET A 466 -1.60 -30.55 9.53
CA MET A 466 -3.03 -30.34 9.32
C MET A 466 -3.77 -30.07 10.65
N LYS A 467 -3.43 -30.81 11.71
CA LYS A 467 -3.99 -30.61 13.06
C LYS A 467 -3.70 -29.23 13.65
N LEU A 468 -2.62 -28.57 13.22
CA LEU A 468 -2.30 -27.19 13.60
C LEU A 468 -2.93 -26.17 12.64
N ALA A 469 -2.89 -26.46 11.34
CA ALA A 469 -3.32 -25.55 10.28
C ALA A 469 -4.83 -25.34 10.24
N LEU A 470 -5.65 -26.40 10.35
CA LEU A 470 -7.12 -26.23 10.23
C LEU A 470 -7.73 -25.37 11.35
N PRO A 471 -7.42 -25.60 12.65
CA PRO A 471 -7.91 -24.71 13.70
C PRO A 471 -7.46 -23.25 13.51
N TYR A 472 -6.24 -23.05 13.02
CA TYR A 472 -5.72 -21.71 12.75
C TYR A 472 -6.48 -21.03 11.60
N LEU A 473 -6.66 -21.70 10.47
CA LEU A 473 -7.44 -21.19 9.34
C LEU A 473 -8.88 -20.83 9.75
N GLU A 474 -9.49 -21.65 10.60
CA GLU A 474 -10.83 -21.37 11.14
C GLU A 474 -10.86 -20.11 12.01
N SER A 475 -9.82 -19.86 12.81
CA SER A 475 -9.73 -18.69 13.69
C SER A 475 -9.46 -17.35 12.98
N LEU A 476 -9.13 -17.38 11.69
CA LEU A 476 -8.81 -16.17 10.93
C LEU A 476 -10.05 -15.66 10.19
N ASP A 477 -10.52 -14.47 10.57
CA ASP A 477 -11.69 -13.83 9.94
C ASP A 477 -11.45 -13.47 8.47
N TYR A 478 -10.18 -13.27 8.08
CA TYR A 478 -9.80 -12.99 6.70
C TYR A 478 -9.56 -14.24 5.84
N VAL A 479 -9.59 -15.45 6.41
CA VAL A 479 -9.60 -16.68 5.61
C VAL A 479 -11.05 -17.02 5.31
N GLU A 480 -11.44 -16.82 4.06
CA GLU A 480 -12.81 -17.04 3.63
C GLU A 480 -13.03 -18.49 3.19
N ARG A 481 -12.06 -19.09 2.48
CA ARG A 481 -12.13 -20.51 2.10
C ARG A 481 -10.74 -21.16 2.05
N TYR A 482 -10.69 -22.47 2.24
CA TYR A 482 -9.47 -23.25 2.10
C TYR A 482 -9.74 -24.64 1.52
N ALA A 483 -8.77 -25.17 0.76
CA ALA A 483 -8.81 -26.52 0.23
C ALA A 483 -7.46 -27.22 0.40
N TRP A 484 -7.45 -28.33 1.14
CA TRP A 484 -6.25 -29.16 1.24
C TRP A 484 -5.95 -29.80 -0.11
N PHE A 485 -4.68 -29.86 -0.49
CA PHE A 485 -4.28 -30.42 -1.79
C PHE A 485 -3.50 -31.72 -1.60
N GLN A 486 -4.06 -32.83 -2.09
CA GLN A 486 -3.44 -34.14 -2.01
C GLN A 486 -2.42 -34.35 -3.15
N PRO A 487 -1.18 -34.77 -2.85
CA PRO A 487 -0.15 -34.99 -3.87
C PRO A 487 -0.24 -36.35 -4.60
N PHE A 488 -1.30 -37.14 -4.35
CA PHE A 488 -1.53 -38.47 -4.95
C PHE A 488 -0.36 -39.45 -4.79
N SER A 489 0.32 -39.42 -3.64
CA SER A 489 1.54 -40.20 -3.38
C SER A 489 1.44 -41.11 -2.15
N ASN A 490 0.22 -41.36 -1.65
CA ASN A 490 -0.09 -41.96 -0.34
C ASN A 490 0.40 -41.14 0.89
N VAL A 491 1.26 -40.14 0.68
CA VAL A 491 1.56 -39.08 1.64
C VAL A 491 0.51 -37.99 1.49
N ALA A 492 -0.03 -37.45 2.60
CA ALA A 492 -0.94 -36.31 2.60
C ALA A 492 -2.24 -36.48 1.78
N SER A 493 -2.55 -37.70 1.36
CA SER A 493 -3.68 -38.00 0.46
C SER A 493 -4.95 -38.27 1.25
N TYR A 494 -6.12 -37.92 0.72
CA TYR A 494 -7.38 -38.18 1.42
C TYR A 494 -7.70 -39.68 1.46
N TYR A 495 -7.43 -40.35 0.34
CA TYR A 495 -7.69 -41.77 0.14
C TYR A 495 -6.41 -42.48 -0.26
N ASP A 496 -6.29 -43.75 0.12
CA ASP A 496 -5.28 -44.65 -0.42
C ASP A 496 -5.68 -45.20 -1.79
N GLU A 497 -4.82 -46.06 -2.36
CA GLU A 497 -5.04 -46.73 -3.64
C GLU A 497 -6.31 -47.62 -3.69
N ASN A 498 -6.84 -48.03 -2.53
CA ASN A 498 -8.05 -48.83 -2.42
C ASN A 498 -9.32 -47.98 -2.18
N ASN A 499 -9.23 -46.65 -2.35
CA ASN A 499 -10.29 -45.68 -2.02
C ASN A 499 -10.73 -45.72 -0.54
N THR A 500 -9.86 -46.16 0.37
CA THR A 500 -10.12 -46.09 1.82
C THR A 500 -9.56 -44.78 2.38
N LEU A 501 -10.26 -44.16 3.34
CA LEU A 501 -9.77 -42.93 3.98
C LEU A 501 -8.45 -43.18 4.69
N THR A 502 -7.45 -42.36 4.39
CA THR A 502 -6.19 -42.34 5.15
C THR A 502 -6.42 -41.64 6.50
N ASN A 503 -5.42 -41.67 7.39
CA ASN A 503 -5.46 -40.87 8.62
C ASN A 503 -5.61 -39.34 8.35
N VAL A 504 -5.03 -38.83 7.27
CA VAL A 504 -5.19 -37.44 6.82
C VAL A 504 -6.60 -37.19 6.32
N GLY A 505 -7.14 -38.09 5.49
CA GLY A 505 -8.53 -38.00 5.00
C GLY A 505 -9.56 -38.08 6.12
N THR A 506 -9.37 -39.00 7.08
CA THR A 506 -10.24 -39.14 8.26
C THR A 506 -10.25 -37.86 9.08
N TYR A 507 -9.07 -37.30 9.40
CA TYR A 507 -9.01 -36.04 10.15
C TYR A 507 -9.67 -34.88 9.40
N TYR A 508 -9.41 -34.75 8.09
CA TYR A 508 -10.01 -33.70 7.27
C TYR A 508 -11.55 -33.80 7.20
N LYS A 509 -12.08 -35.03 7.12
CA LYS A 509 -13.51 -35.32 7.14
C LYS A 509 -14.16 -34.93 8.47
N GLU A 510 -13.56 -35.37 9.58
CA GLU A 510 -14.08 -35.19 10.94
C GLU A 510 -13.95 -33.74 11.45
N PHE A 511 -13.05 -32.96 10.87
CA PHE A 511 -12.87 -31.56 11.26
C PHE A 511 -14.08 -30.69 10.85
N ASN A 512 -14.74 -30.09 11.84
CA ASN A 512 -15.87 -29.17 11.61
C ASN A 512 -15.37 -27.79 11.17
N SER A 513 -15.99 -27.23 10.14
CA SER A 513 -15.62 -25.94 9.56
C SER A 513 -16.67 -24.88 9.84
N ASN A 514 -16.27 -23.62 10.05
CA ASN A 514 -17.19 -22.50 10.24
C ASN A 514 -17.74 -21.98 8.91
N PRO A 515 -18.80 -21.15 8.94
CA PRO A 515 -19.25 -20.36 7.78
C PRO A 515 -18.11 -19.66 7.04
N SER A 516 -18.16 -19.68 5.71
CA SER A 516 -17.22 -18.95 4.85
C SER A 516 -17.37 -17.44 4.99
N ILE A 517 -18.63 -16.96 5.00
CA ILE A 517 -19.00 -15.57 5.27
C ILE A 517 -20.07 -15.58 6.37
N PRO A 518 -19.68 -15.39 7.65
CA PRO A 518 -20.62 -15.46 8.78
C PRO A 518 -21.50 -14.21 8.95
N GLN A 519 -21.19 -13.11 8.27
CA GLN A 519 -21.88 -11.84 8.46
C GLN A 519 -23.29 -11.86 7.83
N SER A 520 -24.26 -11.24 8.49
CA SER A 520 -25.65 -11.13 7.99
C SER A 520 -25.75 -10.29 6.73
N THR A 521 -24.86 -9.30 6.57
CA THR A 521 -24.59 -8.56 5.35
C THR A 521 -23.09 -8.41 5.18
N TYR A 522 -22.60 -8.37 3.95
CA TYR A 522 -21.17 -8.30 3.66
C TYR A 522 -20.88 -7.31 2.54
N THR A 523 -20.03 -6.34 2.86
CA THR A 523 -19.66 -5.21 1.98
C THR A 523 -18.16 -4.92 2.07
N ALA A 524 -17.34 -5.97 2.05
CA ALA A 524 -15.89 -5.80 2.14
C ALA A 524 -15.34 -4.95 0.99
N ASP A 525 -14.26 -4.25 1.30
CA ASP A 525 -13.57 -3.44 0.31
C ASP A 525 -12.81 -4.33 -0.66
N ASN A 526 -13.01 -4.11 -1.95
CA ASN A 526 -12.14 -4.65 -3.00
C ASN A 526 -10.90 -3.76 -3.17
N ASN A 527 -10.02 -4.12 -4.11
CA ASN A 527 -8.84 -3.30 -4.42
C ASN A 527 -9.17 -1.88 -4.86
N LEU A 528 -10.30 -1.67 -5.54
CA LEU A 528 -10.77 -0.35 -5.99
C LEU A 528 -11.35 0.47 -4.84
N ASP A 529 -12.06 -0.14 -3.91
CA ASP A 529 -12.53 0.54 -2.71
C ASP A 529 -11.36 1.05 -1.89
N VAL A 530 -10.31 0.24 -1.69
CA VAL A 530 -9.09 0.72 -1.04
C VAL A 530 -8.43 1.78 -1.92
N TYR A 531 -8.32 1.57 -3.22
CA TYR A 531 -7.71 2.55 -4.10
C TYR A 531 -8.51 3.84 -4.25
N TYR A 532 -9.82 3.89 -4.02
CA TYR A 532 -10.63 5.11 -4.18
C TYR A 532 -11.08 5.70 -2.84
N LYS A 533 -11.23 4.90 -1.77
CA LYS A 533 -11.31 5.38 -0.38
C LYS A 533 -9.96 5.86 0.13
N ASN A 534 -8.89 5.17 -0.27
CA ASN A 534 -7.51 5.49 0.10
C ASN A 534 -6.68 5.91 -1.12
N ASN A 535 -7.28 6.39 -2.23
CA ASN A 535 -6.49 6.93 -3.33
C ASN A 535 -5.63 8.05 -2.77
N PRO A 536 -4.32 7.87 -2.64
CA PRO A 536 -3.47 8.96 -2.23
C PRO A 536 -3.48 10.05 -3.31
N LYS A 537 -3.94 9.73 -4.54
CA LYS A 537 -3.96 10.62 -5.71
C LYS A 537 -5.09 11.63 -5.76
N LEU A 538 -6.08 11.55 -4.87
CA LEU A 538 -7.13 12.58 -4.71
C LEU A 538 -7.20 13.14 -3.29
N HIS A 539 -6.33 12.65 -2.42
CA HIS A 539 -6.37 12.92 -1.00
C HIS A 539 -5.01 13.40 -0.55
N HIS A 540 -4.62 14.61 -0.98
CA HIS A 540 -3.62 15.38 -0.23
C HIS A 540 -4.11 15.40 1.19
N ASN A 541 -3.42 14.74 2.10
CA ASN A 541 -3.59 15.11 3.48
C ASN A 541 -2.58 16.22 3.72
N ILE A 542 -3.03 17.48 3.69
CA ILE A 542 -2.13 18.62 3.92
C ILE A 542 -1.68 18.72 5.39
N ILE A 543 -2.11 17.78 6.25
CA ILE A 543 -1.73 17.72 7.65
C ILE A 543 -0.60 16.71 7.88
N THR A 544 0.35 17.09 8.72
CA THR A 544 1.47 16.29 9.19
C THR A 544 1.00 15.26 10.23
N ASN A 545 1.33 13.98 10.04
CA ASN A 545 0.99 12.88 10.97
C ASN A 545 -0.52 12.81 11.33
N GLY A 546 -1.37 12.73 10.31
CA GLY A 546 -2.84 12.79 10.44
C GLY A 546 -3.51 11.58 11.10
N ASN A 547 -2.82 10.44 11.21
CA ASN A 547 -3.35 9.22 11.82
C ASN A 547 -2.70 8.88 13.17
N PHE A 548 -1.89 9.79 13.72
CA PHE A 548 -1.17 9.64 15.01
C PHE A 548 -0.35 8.34 15.14
N ASP A 549 -0.18 7.58 14.06
CA ASP A 549 0.32 6.22 13.96
C ASP A 549 1.76 6.10 14.42
N SER A 550 2.55 7.15 14.22
CA SER A 550 3.91 7.28 14.74
C SER A 550 4.01 7.46 16.26
N GLY A 551 2.90 7.71 16.96
CA GLY A 551 2.91 8.09 18.38
C GLY A 551 3.30 9.56 18.62
N ASP A 552 3.57 10.33 17.56
CA ASP A 552 4.21 11.65 17.63
C ASP A 552 3.20 12.81 17.62
N LEU A 553 3.20 13.63 18.68
CA LEU A 553 2.39 14.86 18.76
C LEU A 553 3.16 16.14 18.41
N ARG A 554 4.44 16.09 18.05
CA ARG A 554 5.24 17.32 17.88
C ARG A 554 4.74 18.25 16.78
N ALA A 555 3.96 17.75 15.82
CA ALA A 555 3.29 18.55 14.79
C ALA A 555 1.86 19.01 15.17
N TRP A 556 1.33 18.54 16.30
CA TRP A 556 0.01 18.87 16.82
C TRP A 556 0.16 19.75 18.06
N PHE A 557 -0.24 21.00 17.94
CA PHE A 557 -0.19 21.97 19.02
C PHE A 557 -1.44 21.91 19.89
N GLY A 558 -1.41 22.59 21.03
CA GLY A 558 -2.55 22.70 21.93
C GLY A 558 -2.13 22.53 23.38
N SER A 559 -3.10 22.25 24.24
CA SER A 559 -2.91 22.07 25.68
C SER A 559 -3.67 20.85 26.17
N ASN A 560 -3.16 20.20 27.23
CA ASN A 560 -3.82 19.09 27.89
C ASN A 560 -4.20 17.92 26.95
N ASN A 561 -3.29 17.56 26.05
CA ASN A 561 -3.45 16.46 25.09
C ASN A 561 -2.27 15.46 25.20
N GLN A 562 -2.46 14.25 24.67
CA GLN A 562 -1.42 13.23 24.52
C GLN A 562 -1.76 12.27 23.37
N VAL A 563 -0.79 11.49 22.88
CA VAL A 563 -1.07 10.32 22.04
C VAL A 563 -0.90 9.08 22.89
N LEU A 564 -1.86 8.17 22.75
CA LEU A 564 -1.91 6.92 23.48
C LEU A 564 -2.45 5.83 22.54
N MET A 565 -2.11 4.58 22.83
CA MET A 565 -2.75 3.44 22.17
C MET A 565 -4.18 3.31 22.71
N ASP A 566 -5.19 3.18 21.83
CA ASP A 566 -6.60 3.04 22.21
C ASP A 566 -6.88 1.63 22.81
N SER A 567 -6.30 1.33 23.98
CA SER A 567 -6.34 0.00 24.63
C SER A 567 -7.31 -0.13 25.82
N GLU A 568 -8.06 0.91 26.18
CA GLU A 568 -9.09 0.85 27.23
C GLU A 568 -10.42 0.37 26.61
N ASN A 569 -11.12 -0.67 27.11
CA ASN A 569 -11.63 -0.80 28.49
C ASN A 569 -12.00 -2.26 28.90
N PRO A 570 -11.64 -2.79 30.10
CA PRO A 570 -12.03 -4.13 30.55
C PRO A 570 -13.44 -4.27 31.16
N ILE A 571 -14.39 -3.34 30.96
CA ILE A 571 -15.71 -3.43 31.60
C ILE A 571 -16.84 -3.18 30.59
N ASN A 572 -17.51 -4.28 30.21
CA ASN A 572 -18.77 -4.41 29.47
C ASN A 572 -18.72 -4.28 27.92
N ASN A 573 -18.58 -5.43 27.25
CA ASN A 573 -18.98 -5.77 25.86
C ASN A 573 -19.50 -4.62 24.96
N LEU A 574 -18.61 -3.75 24.49
CA LEU A 574 -18.84 -2.82 23.38
C LEU A 574 -17.69 -2.95 22.38
N THR A 575 -18.01 -3.06 21.09
CA THR A 575 -17.30 -3.87 20.08
C THR A 575 -16.18 -3.19 19.29
N ASN A 576 -15.70 -2.00 19.63
CA ASN A 576 -14.77 -1.27 18.74
C ASN A 576 -13.43 -0.94 19.42
N TYR A 577 -12.57 -1.96 19.56
CA TYR A 577 -11.16 -1.78 19.86
C TYR A 577 -10.40 -1.31 18.61
N ARG A 578 -9.47 -0.38 18.79
CA ARG A 578 -8.53 0.06 17.77
C ARG A 578 -7.12 -0.11 18.34
N LEU A 579 -6.38 -1.11 17.86
CA LEU A 579 -4.97 -1.33 18.25
C LEU A 579 -4.05 -0.34 17.53
N GLU A 580 -4.32 0.94 17.69
CA GLU A 580 -3.64 2.03 17.02
C GLU A 580 -3.48 3.23 17.94
N ASN A 581 -2.49 4.07 17.61
CA ASN A 581 -2.24 5.31 18.31
C ASN A 581 -3.32 6.33 17.95
N VAL A 582 -3.88 6.99 18.96
CA VAL A 582 -4.91 8.03 18.81
C VAL A 582 -4.51 9.27 19.62
N ALA A 583 -4.88 10.45 19.14
CA ALA A 583 -4.80 11.63 19.97
C ALA A 583 -5.91 11.62 21.01
N SER A 584 -5.56 12.07 22.22
CA SER A 584 -6.44 12.13 23.36
C SER A 584 -6.35 13.51 24.00
N ILE A 585 -7.45 14.27 23.93
CA ILE A 585 -7.64 15.50 24.70
C ILE A 585 -8.17 15.09 26.07
N LYS A 586 -7.35 15.25 27.11
CA LYS A 586 -7.59 14.72 28.46
C LYS A 586 -8.80 15.38 29.14
N SER A 587 -9.25 14.81 30.25
CA SER A 587 -10.21 15.45 31.17
C SER A 587 -9.69 16.84 31.60
N ASN A 588 -10.59 17.79 31.85
CA ASN A 588 -10.37 19.25 31.96
C ASN A 588 -10.24 19.97 30.62
N GLU A 589 -10.32 21.31 30.61
CA GLU A 589 -10.16 22.09 29.37
C GLU A 589 -8.88 21.70 28.61
N GLY A 590 -8.99 21.57 27.31
CA GLY A 590 -7.90 21.07 26.47
C GLY A 590 -8.16 21.31 24.99
N SER A 591 -7.09 21.33 24.22
CA SER A 591 -7.16 21.58 22.78
C SER A 591 -6.13 20.75 22.03
N LEU A 592 -6.44 20.49 20.78
CA LEU A 592 -5.54 19.89 19.82
C LEU A 592 -5.72 20.62 18.49
N TYR A 593 -4.64 21.07 17.87
CA TYR A 593 -4.75 21.75 16.59
C TYR A 593 -3.53 21.56 15.71
N GLN A 594 -3.74 21.74 14.42
CA GLN A 594 -2.66 21.79 13.45
C GLN A 594 -2.80 23.01 12.55
N ALA A 595 -1.68 23.67 12.30
CA ALA A 595 -1.56 24.71 11.30
C ALA A 595 -1.59 24.08 9.91
N LEU A 596 -2.33 24.69 8.99
CA LEU A 596 -2.53 24.23 7.62
C LEU A 596 -2.00 25.27 6.64
N GLU A 597 -1.29 24.83 5.61
CA GLU A 597 -1.09 25.66 4.41
C GLU A 597 -2.23 25.41 3.44
N VAL A 598 -2.93 26.48 3.08
CA VAL A 598 -4.12 26.40 2.24
C VAL A 598 -4.01 27.40 1.09
N ALA A 599 -4.52 27.03 -0.07
CA ALA A 599 -4.54 27.92 -1.22
C ALA A 599 -5.79 28.84 -1.17
N PRO A 600 -5.68 30.14 -1.47
CA PRO A 600 -6.81 31.04 -1.53
C PRO A 600 -7.90 30.58 -2.51
N LYS A 601 -9.18 30.79 -2.18
CA LYS A 601 -10.37 30.44 -3.00
C LYS A 601 -10.56 28.94 -3.24
N VAL A 602 -9.73 28.09 -2.65
CA VAL A 602 -9.78 26.65 -2.84
C VAL A 602 -10.72 26.00 -1.82
N LYS A 603 -11.40 24.94 -2.25
CA LYS A 603 -12.26 24.12 -1.39
C LYS A 603 -11.46 22.98 -0.76
N TYR A 604 -11.68 22.76 0.53
CA TYR A 604 -11.09 21.66 1.27
C TYR A 604 -12.16 20.90 2.07
N THR A 605 -11.88 19.63 2.34
CA THR A 605 -12.67 18.75 3.19
C THR A 605 -11.78 18.17 4.28
N VAL A 606 -12.10 18.46 5.54
CA VAL A 606 -11.53 17.75 6.69
C VAL A 606 -12.37 16.50 6.94
N SER A 607 -11.77 15.33 7.11
CA SER A 607 -12.41 14.15 7.69
C SER A 607 -11.63 13.67 8.90
N PHE A 608 -12.30 13.13 9.90
CA PHE A 608 -11.62 12.55 11.07
C PHE A 608 -12.54 11.58 11.81
N ASP A 609 -11.93 10.62 12.49
CA ASP A 609 -12.61 9.75 13.43
C ASP A 609 -12.50 10.35 14.83
N TYR A 610 -13.56 10.25 15.64
CA TYR A 610 -13.52 10.66 17.05
C TYR A 610 -14.37 9.78 17.95
N LYS A 611 -14.02 9.74 19.24
CA LYS A 611 -14.76 8.99 20.28
C LYS A 611 -14.72 9.76 21.60
N TRP A 612 -15.86 9.93 22.24
CA TRP A 612 -15.91 10.37 23.63
C TRP A 612 -15.64 9.20 24.57
N VAL A 613 -14.84 9.38 25.60
CA VAL A 613 -14.67 8.38 26.66
C VAL A 613 -15.74 8.61 27.73
N THR A 614 -16.30 7.53 28.26
CA THR A 614 -17.40 7.57 29.25
C THR A 614 -17.06 8.45 30.46
N GLY A 615 -17.92 9.41 30.78
CA GLY A 615 -17.78 10.34 31.92
C GLY A 615 -19.08 11.07 32.28
N THR A 616 -19.03 11.94 33.30
CA THR A 616 -20.18 12.71 33.81
C THR A 616 -20.08 14.18 33.38
N GLY A 617 -20.73 14.59 32.27
CA GLY A 617 -20.65 15.98 31.78
C GLY A 617 -21.36 16.21 30.44
N SER A 618 -21.32 17.44 29.92
CA SER A 618 -21.82 17.76 28.59
C SER A 618 -20.86 17.26 27.51
N TYR A 619 -21.40 16.86 26.36
CA TYR A 619 -20.62 16.34 25.23
C TYR A 619 -20.67 17.28 24.01
N ASN A 620 -21.22 18.49 24.17
CA ASN A 620 -21.49 19.39 23.06
C ASN A 620 -20.22 20.19 22.67
N HIS A 621 -19.46 19.69 21.69
CA HIS A 621 -18.26 20.34 21.19
C HIS A 621 -18.27 20.47 19.67
N ILE A 622 -17.60 21.52 19.18
CA ILE A 622 -17.49 21.84 17.76
C ILE A 622 -16.01 21.76 17.37
N ALA A 623 -15.70 20.99 16.33
CA ALA A 623 -14.42 21.06 15.65
C ALA A 623 -14.48 22.18 14.61
N HIS A 624 -13.45 23.03 14.57
CA HIS A 624 -13.42 24.22 13.72
C HIS A 624 -12.24 24.20 12.78
N VAL A 625 -12.41 24.84 11.62
CA VAL A 625 -11.33 25.37 10.81
C VAL A 625 -11.38 26.89 10.93
N TYR A 626 -10.29 27.51 11.38
CA TYR A 626 -10.14 28.96 11.50
C TYR A 626 -9.28 29.52 10.37
N SER A 627 -9.60 30.72 9.88
CA SER A 627 -8.72 31.46 8.98
C SER A 627 -7.55 32.08 9.75
N GLY A 628 -6.32 31.79 9.33
CA GLY A 628 -5.09 32.21 10.01
C GLY A 628 -4.71 31.33 11.20
N LEU A 629 -3.51 31.55 11.73
CA LEU A 629 -2.95 30.78 12.85
C LEU A 629 -3.35 31.35 14.23
N SER A 630 -3.62 32.66 14.29
CA SER A 630 -3.99 33.41 15.50
C SER A 630 -5.43 33.93 15.49
N GLY A 631 -6.16 33.77 14.38
CA GLY A 631 -7.53 34.27 14.21
C GLY A 631 -8.61 33.42 14.90
N THR A 632 -9.78 34.03 15.11
CA THR A 632 -11.00 33.38 15.65
C THR A 632 -12.12 33.26 14.63
N THR A 633 -11.91 33.69 13.39
CA THR A 633 -12.91 33.59 12.31
C THR A 633 -12.98 32.15 11.80
N SER A 634 -14.06 31.44 12.14
CA SER A 634 -14.30 30.08 11.65
C SER A 634 -14.74 30.13 10.18
N ILE A 635 -14.08 29.34 9.33
CA ILE A 635 -14.38 29.17 7.90
C ILE A 635 -15.01 27.81 7.59
N GLY A 636 -15.11 26.94 8.61
CA GLY A 636 -15.84 25.67 8.58
C GLY A 636 -15.91 25.09 9.98
N SER A 637 -16.96 24.31 10.26
CA SER A 637 -17.11 23.62 11.53
C SER A 637 -18.00 22.38 11.42
N VAL A 638 -17.93 21.51 12.43
CA VAL A 638 -18.86 20.38 12.61
C VAL A 638 -19.12 20.15 14.10
N THR A 639 -20.38 19.95 14.46
CA THR A 639 -20.79 19.54 15.82
C THR A 639 -20.52 18.06 15.98
N LEU A 640 -19.91 17.67 17.10
CA LEU A 640 -19.58 16.29 17.40
C LEU A 640 -20.73 15.59 18.12
N GLU A 641 -21.10 14.40 17.64
CA GLU A 641 -22.02 13.48 18.33
C GLU A 641 -21.54 13.16 19.74
N THR A 642 -22.50 12.91 20.62
CA THR A 642 -22.28 12.94 22.06
C THR A 642 -22.27 11.56 22.74
N THR A 643 -22.54 10.48 22.01
CA THR A 643 -22.61 9.16 22.66
C THR A 643 -21.21 8.66 23.02
N PRO A 644 -20.94 8.37 24.30
CA PRO A 644 -19.63 7.90 24.73
C PRO A 644 -19.35 6.47 24.24
N SER A 645 -18.07 6.14 24.18
CA SER A 645 -17.50 4.84 23.80
C SER A 645 -17.81 4.37 22.37
N ILE A 646 -18.34 5.24 21.51
CA ILE A 646 -18.58 4.96 20.09
C ILE A 646 -17.64 5.83 19.24
N TRP A 647 -16.97 5.20 18.28
CA TRP A 647 -16.22 5.90 17.25
C TRP A 647 -17.17 6.40 16.17
N TYR A 648 -17.07 7.69 15.87
CA TYR A 648 -17.78 8.38 14.81
C TYR A 648 -16.80 8.84 13.74
N ASN A 649 -17.32 9.07 12.53
CA ASN A 649 -16.62 9.81 11.50
C ASN A 649 -17.29 11.17 11.32
N ALA A 650 -16.51 12.24 11.28
CA ALA A 650 -16.99 13.61 11.04
C ALA A 650 -16.29 14.23 9.84
N THR A 651 -16.96 15.19 9.22
CA THR A 651 -16.47 15.92 8.05
C THR A 651 -16.72 17.42 8.17
N ILE A 652 -15.73 18.26 7.82
CA ILE A 652 -15.85 19.72 7.71
C ILE A 652 -15.52 20.13 6.28
N ASN A 653 -16.48 20.73 5.57
CA ASN A 653 -16.22 21.34 4.26
C ASN A 653 -16.00 22.85 4.44
N PHE A 654 -14.93 23.39 3.83
CA PHE A 654 -14.67 24.84 3.88
C PHE A 654 -14.08 25.35 2.56
N THR A 655 -14.30 26.64 2.28
CA THR A 655 -13.66 27.35 1.17
C THR A 655 -12.74 28.42 1.75
N VAL A 656 -11.51 28.46 1.28
CA VAL A 656 -10.50 29.40 1.77
C VAL A 656 -10.79 30.80 1.22
N PRO A 657 -10.85 31.85 2.05
CA PRO A 657 -11.00 33.22 1.56
C PRO A 657 -9.85 33.68 0.65
N SER A 658 -10.09 34.70 -0.17
CA SER A 658 -9.15 35.14 -1.24
C SER A 658 -7.79 35.66 -0.77
N ASN A 659 -7.65 35.99 0.51
CA ASN A 659 -6.44 36.53 1.13
C ASN A 659 -5.86 35.61 2.22
N VAL A 660 -6.38 34.39 2.35
CA VAL A 660 -5.97 33.45 3.39
C VAL A 660 -5.09 32.37 2.77
N THR A 661 -3.86 32.28 3.27
CA THR A 661 -2.89 31.24 2.85
C THR A 661 -2.55 30.26 3.97
N LYS A 662 -3.07 30.52 5.17
CA LYS A 662 -2.90 29.70 6.38
C LYS A 662 -4.23 29.50 7.08
N ALA A 663 -4.48 28.30 7.57
CA ALA A 663 -5.65 27.97 8.38
C ALA A 663 -5.25 27.13 9.59
N ARG A 664 -6.17 26.93 10.53
CA ARG A 664 -5.96 26.07 11.69
C ARG A 664 -7.13 25.13 11.87
N LEU A 665 -6.88 23.81 11.76
CA LEU A 665 -7.82 22.79 12.21
C LEU A 665 -7.72 22.68 13.72
N PHE A 666 -8.81 22.97 14.43
CA PHE A 666 -8.82 23.17 15.87
C PHE A 666 -9.92 22.32 16.51
N PHE A 667 -9.50 21.38 17.35
CA PHE A 667 -10.36 20.61 18.23
C PHE A 667 -10.28 21.22 19.62
N ASN A 668 -11.40 21.74 20.11
CA ASN A 668 -11.47 22.38 21.43
C ASN A 668 -12.42 21.65 22.35
N LYS A 669 -12.00 21.47 23.60
CA LYS A 669 -12.83 20.96 24.67
C LYS A 669 -12.89 21.98 25.80
N LEU A 670 -14.09 22.51 26.02
CA LEU A 670 -14.42 23.55 27.01
C LEU A 670 -15.01 23.00 28.33
N ASP A 671 -15.32 21.70 28.45
CA ASP A 671 -15.91 21.09 29.65
C ASP A 671 -14.89 20.19 30.40
N ALA A 672 -15.03 20.12 31.71
CA ALA A 672 -14.09 19.52 32.64
C ALA A 672 -14.07 17.98 32.64
N ASN A 673 -15.16 17.30 32.27
CA ASN A 673 -15.34 15.92 32.75
C ASN A 673 -15.15 14.79 31.73
N ASN A 674 -15.15 15.07 30.42
CA ASN A 674 -15.07 14.02 29.38
C ASN A 674 -13.73 14.08 28.60
N GLN A 675 -13.18 12.93 28.19
CA GLN A 675 -11.98 12.83 27.32
C GLN A 675 -12.42 12.62 25.86
N LEU A 676 -11.77 13.30 24.91
CA LEU A 676 -12.03 13.16 23.47
C LEU A 676 -10.85 12.45 22.79
N ARG A 677 -11.12 11.30 22.15
CA ARG A 677 -10.18 10.61 21.27
C ARG A 677 -10.40 11.03 19.83
N ILE A 678 -9.33 11.27 19.10
CA ILE A 678 -9.34 11.69 17.69
C ILE A 678 -8.35 10.80 16.94
N ASN A 679 -8.75 10.29 15.79
CA ASN A 679 -7.88 9.54 14.89
C ASN A 679 -8.23 9.83 13.43
N ASN A 680 -7.43 9.31 12.50
CA ASN A 680 -7.69 9.35 11.06
C ASN A 680 -8.02 10.74 10.52
N VAL A 681 -7.36 11.78 11.05
CA VAL A 681 -7.57 13.15 10.60
C VAL A 681 -6.94 13.32 9.23
N LYS A 682 -7.75 13.82 8.30
CA LYS A 682 -7.34 14.11 6.94
C LYS A 682 -7.89 15.45 6.50
N VAL A 683 -7.10 16.27 5.82
CA VAL A 683 -7.55 17.52 5.20
C VAL A 683 -7.24 17.46 3.72
N HIS A 684 -8.29 17.31 2.91
CA HIS A 684 -8.25 17.07 1.47
C HIS A 684 -8.57 18.31 0.67
N LEU A 685 -7.77 18.52 -0.37
CA LEU A 685 -8.06 19.46 -1.44
C LEU A 685 -9.20 18.92 -2.32
N ASN A 686 -10.14 19.77 -2.71
CA ASN A 686 -11.18 19.43 -3.69
C ASN A 686 -10.93 20.17 -5.02
N PRO A 687 -10.10 19.61 -5.92
CA PRO A 687 -9.89 20.22 -7.24
C PRO A 687 -11.16 20.09 -8.08
N ASN A 688 -11.34 21.01 -9.04
CA ASN A 688 -12.39 20.91 -10.05
C ASN A 688 -11.84 20.53 -11.44
N LYS A 689 -10.52 20.42 -11.56
CA LYS A 689 -9.82 19.86 -12.72
C LYS A 689 -8.72 18.92 -12.25
N THR A 690 -8.72 17.68 -12.73
CA THR A 690 -7.68 16.70 -12.37
C THR A 690 -7.01 16.14 -13.61
N TRP A 691 -5.69 16.25 -13.69
CA TRP A 691 -4.90 15.71 -14.78
C TRP A 691 -4.78 14.18 -14.65
N THR A 692 -5.12 13.46 -15.71
CA THR A 692 -4.95 12.01 -15.82
C THR A 692 -3.84 11.63 -16.79
N GLY A 693 -3.56 12.49 -17.78
CA GLY A 693 -2.60 12.21 -18.84
C GLY A 693 -2.98 11.00 -19.70
N ALA A 694 -4.26 10.66 -19.79
CA ALA A 694 -4.72 9.45 -20.48
C ALA A 694 -4.31 9.44 -21.97
N VAL A 695 -4.34 10.59 -22.65
CA VAL A 695 -4.10 10.72 -24.09
C VAL A 695 -2.65 11.06 -24.41
N SER A 696 -2.10 12.14 -23.84
CA SER A 696 -0.80 12.71 -24.19
C SER A 696 -0.23 13.55 -23.03
N ASN A 697 0.95 14.15 -23.22
CA ASN A 697 1.47 15.17 -22.30
C ASN A 697 0.90 16.57 -22.59
N ASN A 698 0.15 16.80 -23.67
CA ASN A 698 -0.28 18.14 -24.08
C ASN A 698 -1.42 18.67 -23.18
N TRP A 699 -1.16 19.75 -22.46
CA TRP A 699 -2.13 20.41 -21.56
C TRP A 699 -3.49 20.68 -22.22
N ASN A 700 -3.47 21.10 -23.49
CA ASN A 700 -4.65 21.53 -24.23
C ASN A 700 -5.49 20.37 -24.80
N THR A 701 -5.11 19.11 -24.53
CA THR A 701 -5.91 17.95 -24.93
C THR A 701 -6.96 17.63 -23.85
N ALA A 702 -8.24 17.86 -24.15
CA ALA A 702 -9.36 17.65 -23.21
C ALA A 702 -9.37 16.24 -22.58
N GLY A 703 -9.07 15.20 -23.34
CA GLY A 703 -9.05 13.81 -22.85
C GLY A 703 -7.93 13.49 -21.84
N ASN A 704 -7.01 14.43 -21.56
CA ASN A 704 -6.05 14.30 -20.46
C ASN A 704 -6.60 14.73 -19.10
N TRP A 705 -7.83 15.24 -19.06
CA TRP A 705 -8.49 15.72 -17.85
C TRP A 705 -9.59 14.75 -17.46
N LEU A 706 -9.70 14.46 -16.15
CA LEU A 706 -10.76 13.60 -15.62
C LEU A 706 -12.15 14.13 -16.01
N GLU A 707 -12.30 15.44 -16.07
CA GLU A 707 -13.52 16.16 -16.43
C GLU A 707 -13.65 16.40 -17.95
N ASN A 708 -12.79 15.77 -18.75
CA ASN A 708 -12.74 15.84 -20.21
C ASN A 708 -12.83 17.29 -20.77
N SER A 709 -12.15 18.24 -20.12
CA SER A 709 -12.18 19.65 -20.48
C SER A 709 -10.93 20.37 -19.97
N VAL A 710 -10.38 21.25 -20.81
CA VAL A 710 -9.14 21.99 -20.52
C VAL A 710 -9.40 23.05 -19.43
N PRO A 711 -8.49 23.22 -18.44
CA PRO A 711 -8.64 24.21 -17.38
C PRO A 711 -8.67 25.66 -17.86
N ILE A 712 -9.42 26.49 -17.12
CA ILE A 712 -9.52 27.95 -17.30
C ILE A 712 -9.09 28.71 -16.04
N SER A 713 -9.11 30.04 -16.09
CA SER A 713 -8.62 30.93 -15.02
C SER A 713 -9.33 30.81 -13.67
N THR A 714 -10.50 30.16 -13.61
CA THR A 714 -11.25 29.92 -12.37
C THR A 714 -10.98 28.54 -11.77
N ASP A 715 -10.24 27.68 -12.47
CA ASP A 715 -10.09 26.29 -12.08
C ASP A 715 -8.96 26.06 -11.06
N VAL A 716 -9.24 25.17 -10.13
CA VAL A 716 -8.28 24.55 -9.22
C VAL A 716 -7.86 23.24 -9.84
N VAL A 717 -6.65 23.25 -10.38
CA VAL A 717 -6.07 22.16 -11.13
C VAL A 717 -5.19 21.30 -10.24
N LEU A 718 -5.37 19.99 -10.31
CA LEU A 718 -4.50 19.00 -9.68
C LEU A 718 -3.70 18.23 -10.73
N VAL A 719 -2.39 18.15 -10.54
CA VAL A 719 -1.46 17.24 -11.22
C VAL A 719 -1.00 16.18 -10.22
N PRO A 720 -1.63 14.98 -10.23
CA PRO A 720 -1.34 13.96 -9.25
C PRO A 720 -0.02 13.24 -9.58
N ARG A 721 0.55 12.57 -8.57
CA ARG A 721 1.75 11.72 -8.72
C ARG A 721 1.48 10.37 -9.41
N ASP A 722 2.57 9.68 -9.72
CA ASP A 722 2.61 8.32 -10.29
C ASP A 722 1.78 8.19 -11.59
N LEU A 723 1.86 9.23 -12.44
CA LEU A 723 1.29 9.22 -13.79
C LEU A 723 2.32 8.77 -14.82
N LYS A 724 1.84 8.21 -15.93
CA LYS A 724 2.70 7.85 -17.07
C LYS A 724 3.01 9.05 -17.97
N LYS A 725 2.09 10.02 -18.05
CA LYS A 725 2.18 11.22 -18.88
C LYS A 725 1.79 12.44 -18.04
N TYR A 726 2.77 13.28 -17.78
CA TYR A 726 2.59 14.53 -17.05
C TYR A 726 2.30 15.71 -18.00
N PRO A 727 1.72 16.81 -17.49
CA PRO A 727 1.37 17.96 -18.31
C PRO A 727 2.59 18.74 -18.80
N THR A 728 2.62 18.99 -20.10
CA THR A 728 3.48 19.93 -20.81
C THR A 728 2.62 21.08 -21.35
N VAL A 729 2.97 22.30 -20.96
CA VAL A 729 2.35 23.55 -21.39
C VAL A 729 3.27 24.27 -22.37
N SER A 730 2.72 24.70 -23.49
CA SER A 730 3.40 25.55 -24.46
C SER A 730 2.86 26.98 -24.35
N GLY A 731 3.67 27.91 -23.84
CA GLY A 731 3.28 29.31 -23.61
C GLY A 731 2.76 29.59 -22.20
N ASP A 732 2.16 30.77 -22.02
CA ASP A 732 1.65 31.23 -20.73
C ASP A 732 0.24 30.67 -20.45
N ILE A 733 -0.05 30.35 -19.18
CA ILE A 733 -1.39 29.95 -18.73
C ILE A 733 -1.80 30.64 -17.44
N THR A 734 -3.12 30.81 -17.27
CA THR A 734 -3.74 31.33 -16.05
C THR A 734 -4.79 30.33 -15.56
N VAL A 735 -4.65 29.92 -14.30
CA VAL A 735 -5.62 29.09 -13.56
C VAL A 735 -5.94 29.75 -12.22
N ASN A 736 -6.91 29.29 -11.44
CA ASN A 736 -7.10 29.83 -10.08
C ASN A 736 -6.06 29.26 -9.11
N GLN A 737 -5.72 27.98 -9.24
CA GLN A 737 -4.62 27.37 -8.51
C GLN A 737 -4.12 26.15 -9.30
N LEU A 738 -2.81 25.99 -9.45
CA LEU A 738 -2.18 24.77 -9.92
C LEU A 738 -1.56 24.05 -8.74
N VAL A 739 -1.97 22.82 -8.47
CA VAL A 739 -1.45 21.98 -7.40
C VAL A 739 -0.74 20.79 -8.02
N ILE A 740 0.51 20.56 -7.60
CA ILE A 740 1.40 19.54 -8.14
C ILE A 740 1.91 18.66 -7.00
N ASP A 741 1.70 17.35 -7.11
CA ASP A 741 2.09 16.39 -6.08
C ASP A 741 3.60 16.21 -5.95
N SER A 742 4.02 15.71 -4.79
CA SER A 742 5.38 15.23 -4.59
C SER A 742 5.71 14.12 -5.59
N GLY A 743 6.79 14.33 -6.34
CA GLY A 743 7.22 13.42 -7.41
C GLY A 743 6.41 13.53 -8.70
N ALA A 744 5.38 14.38 -8.75
CA ALA A 744 4.77 14.77 -10.02
C ALA A 744 5.65 15.75 -10.79
N SER A 745 5.39 15.87 -12.08
CA SER A 745 6.13 16.75 -12.97
C SER A 745 5.19 17.69 -13.71
N PHE A 746 5.60 18.93 -13.89
CA PHE A 746 4.91 19.93 -14.67
C PHE A 746 5.93 20.69 -15.51
N LEU A 747 5.82 20.59 -16.84
CA LEU A 747 6.70 21.30 -17.77
C LEU A 747 5.93 22.48 -18.37
N SER A 748 6.55 23.65 -18.35
CA SER A 748 6.04 24.84 -19.03
C SER A 748 7.16 25.56 -19.75
N SER A 749 6.89 26.03 -20.97
CA SER A 749 7.76 26.97 -21.68
C SER A 749 7.45 28.44 -21.38
N GLY A 750 6.28 28.75 -20.81
CA GLY A 750 5.87 30.10 -20.41
C GLY A 750 5.54 30.24 -18.92
N ILE A 751 4.96 31.38 -18.57
CA ILE A 751 4.61 31.78 -17.20
C ILE A 751 3.29 31.11 -16.78
N VAL A 752 3.24 30.61 -15.54
CA VAL A 752 1.99 30.13 -14.92
C VAL A 752 1.56 31.10 -13.82
N THR A 753 0.39 31.71 -14.01
CA THR A 753 -0.18 32.72 -13.10
C THR A 753 -1.44 32.21 -12.40
N GLY A 754 -1.71 32.76 -11.20
CA GLY A 754 -2.89 32.45 -10.39
C GLY A 754 -2.58 31.73 -9.09
N GLY A 755 -1.38 31.15 -9.00
CA GLY A 755 -0.88 30.44 -7.82
C GLY A 755 -0.50 29.01 -8.18
N VAL A 756 0.71 28.61 -7.81
CA VAL A 756 1.24 27.26 -7.97
C VAL A 756 1.63 26.75 -6.60
N THR A 757 1.12 25.58 -6.21
CA THR A 757 1.54 24.85 -5.02
C THR A 757 2.22 23.57 -5.43
N TYR A 758 3.48 23.40 -5.06
CA TYR A 758 4.20 22.15 -5.16
C TYR A 758 4.35 21.51 -3.78
N PHE A 759 4.05 20.23 -3.73
CA PHE A 759 4.21 19.39 -2.56
C PHE A 759 5.56 18.65 -2.61
N ALA A 760 6.35 18.71 -1.54
CA ALA A 760 7.58 17.95 -1.40
C ALA A 760 7.48 17.04 -0.17
N ASP A 761 7.08 15.80 -0.39
CA ASP A 761 6.92 14.78 0.64
C ASP A 761 8.24 14.06 0.89
N LEU A 762 8.69 14.05 2.14
CA LEU A 762 9.96 13.45 2.55
C LEU A 762 9.73 12.21 3.42
N PRO A 763 10.60 11.18 3.31
CA PRO A 763 10.36 9.90 3.97
C PRO A 763 10.50 9.93 5.50
N ASP A 764 11.13 10.96 6.06
CA ASP A 764 11.53 11.06 7.46
C ASP A 764 11.54 12.53 7.98
N ASP A 765 11.98 12.74 9.23
CA ASP A 765 12.12 14.05 9.90
C ASP A 765 13.59 14.54 10.01
N LYS A 766 14.48 13.99 9.18
CA LYS A 766 15.91 14.33 9.20
C LYS A 766 16.20 15.60 8.39
N TRP A 767 17.48 15.97 8.32
CA TRP A 767 17.95 17.03 7.45
C TRP A 767 17.90 16.58 6.00
N HIS A 768 17.33 17.42 5.13
CA HIS A 768 17.35 17.24 3.68
C HIS A 768 17.83 18.52 3.02
N LEU A 769 18.44 18.39 1.83
CA LEU A 769 18.72 19.54 0.98
C LEU A 769 17.54 19.77 0.04
N LEU A 770 16.88 20.90 0.22
CA LEU A 770 15.70 21.30 -0.54
C LEU A 770 15.98 22.58 -1.31
N SER A 771 15.18 22.82 -2.34
CA SER A 771 15.09 24.09 -3.04
C SER A 771 13.62 24.38 -3.32
N VAL A 772 13.28 25.63 -3.59
CA VAL A 772 11.89 26.03 -3.83
C VAL A 772 11.65 26.03 -5.35
N PRO A 773 10.81 25.13 -5.88
CA PRO A 773 10.59 24.98 -7.32
C PRO A 773 9.57 25.99 -7.88
N VAL A 774 9.29 27.05 -7.13
CA VAL A 774 8.40 28.17 -7.49
C VAL A 774 9.08 29.48 -7.10
N ASP A 775 8.69 30.57 -7.73
CA ASP A 775 9.11 31.93 -7.36
C ASP A 775 8.18 32.51 -6.30
N THR A 776 8.64 33.53 -5.55
CA THR A 776 7.84 34.35 -4.62
C THR A 776 7.37 33.69 -3.31
N GLN A 777 7.80 32.47 -2.98
CA GLN A 777 7.54 31.88 -1.67
C GLN A 777 8.24 32.68 -0.56
N VAL A 778 7.46 33.14 0.42
CA VAL A 778 7.95 33.86 1.60
C VAL A 778 8.33 32.86 2.71
N MET A 779 9.49 33.07 3.31
CA MET A 779 9.97 32.41 4.52
C MET A 779 9.71 33.32 5.74
N ASN A 780 8.77 32.95 6.60
CA ASN A 780 8.43 33.67 7.83
C ASN A 780 7.97 32.71 8.94
N ASN A 781 7.69 33.23 10.14
CA ASN A 781 7.27 32.40 11.29
C ASN A 781 5.97 31.63 11.05
N ASP A 782 5.03 32.19 10.28
CA ASP A 782 3.77 31.50 9.95
C ASP A 782 4.02 30.30 9.03
N TRP A 783 4.93 30.45 8.06
CA TRP A 783 5.37 29.35 7.21
C TRP A 783 6.11 28.28 8.02
N VAL A 784 7.03 28.69 8.91
CA VAL A 784 7.77 27.80 9.82
C VAL A 784 6.82 26.95 10.68
N GLN A 785 5.79 27.58 11.23
CA GLN A 785 4.80 26.88 12.07
C GLN A 785 3.94 25.91 11.23
N ALA A 786 3.47 26.34 10.05
CA ALA A 786 2.63 25.50 9.19
C ALA A 786 3.41 24.33 8.57
N ALA A 787 4.66 24.54 8.19
CA ALA A 787 5.55 23.49 7.72
C ALA A 787 6.13 22.62 8.85
N ALA A 788 5.79 22.90 10.12
CA ALA A 788 6.28 22.21 11.31
C ALA A 788 7.81 22.07 11.33
N ILE A 789 8.53 23.16 11.09
CA ILE A 789 9.99 23.18 11.03
C ILE A 789 10.59 23.09 12.44
N ALA A 790 11.67 22.31 12.58
CA ALA A 790 12.35 22.17 13.86
C ALA A 790 13.00 23.48 14.31
N THR A 791 13.03 23.71 15.62
CA THR A 791 13.80 24.80 16.23
C THR A 791 15.08 24.24 16.85
N GLY A 792 16.16 25.04 16.79
CA GLY A 792 17.48 24.69 17.28
C GLY A 792 17.87 25.50 18.52
N GLN A 793 19.17 25.53 18.81
CA GLN A 793 19.71 26.35 19.90
C GLN A 793 19.56 27.85 19.62
N GLY A 794 19.23 28.63 20.65
CA GLY A 794 19.02 30.07 20.53
C GLY A 794 17.78 30.40 19.70
N SER A 795 17.91 31.37 18.79
CA SER A 795 16.84 31.77 17.85
C SER A 795 16.89 31.03 16.51
N ASN A 796 17.75 30.01 16.37
CA ASN A 796 17.91 29.30 15.10
C ASN A 796 16.70 28.41 14.81
N ILE A 797 16.17 28.54 13.59
CA ILE A 797 15.15 27.69 13.01
C ILE A 797 15.85 26.79 11.99
N ALA A 798 15.41 25.54 11.85
CA ALA A 798 16.06 24.50 11.07
C ALA A 798 15.90 24.66 9.54
N ILE A 799 16.26 25.85 9.05
CA ILE A 799 16.38 26.25 7.66
C ILE A 799 17.76 26.90 7.54
N GLY A 800 18.72 26.15 7.02
CA GLY A 800 20.11 26.56 6.86
C GLY A 800 20.41 26.91 5.40
N SER A 801 20.87 28.12 5.15
CA SER A 801 21.56 28.45 3.90
C SER A 801 23.07 28.21 4.04
N TYR A 802 23.74 27.94 2.93
CA TYR A 802 25.18 27.74 2.90
C TYR A 802 25.89 29.04 2.50
N ASP A 803 26.84 29.48 3.31
CA ASP A 803 27.69 30.65 3.08
C ASP A 803 29.14 30.19 2.95
N ASN A 804 29.68 30.32 1.74
CA ASN A 804 31.03 29.88 1.39
C ASN A 804 32.08 31.01 1.53
N THR A 805 31.66 32.19 2.00
CA THR A 805 32.52 33.37 2.12
C THR A 805 33.01 33.64 3.54
N ALA A 806 32.30 33.16 4.55
CA ALA A 806 32.69 33.29 5.95
C ALA A 806 32.24 32.08 6.75
N ASP A 807 32.96 31.75 7.83
CA ASP A 807 32.48 30.80 8.83
C ASP A 807 31.81 31.54 10.00
N ASN A 808 30.69 31.01 10.47
CA ASN A 808 30.14 31.35 11.77
C ASN A 808 30.91 30.56 12.84
N PRO A 809 31.31 31.18 13.97
CA PRO A 809 32.09 30.49 15.02
C PRO A 809 31.43 29.24 15.60
N THR A 810 30.11 29.12 15.50
CA THR A 810 29.33 28.01 16.08
C THR A 810 28.77 27.07 15.01
N THR A 811 28.36 27.60 13.86
CA THR A 811 27.66 26.82 12.83
C THR A 811 28.48 26.60 11.56
N GLY A 812 29.75 27.05 11.53
CA GLY A 812 30.64 26.96 10.37
C GLY A 812 30.01 27.65 9.14
N PRO A 813 29.95 26.99 7.97
CA PRO A 813 29.44 27.61 6.75
C PRO A 813 27.91 27.76 6.74
N TRP A 814 27.19 27.23 7.74
CA TRP A 814 25.73 27.30 7.77
C TRP A 814 25.23 28.60 8.39
N ARG A 815 24.17 29.17 7.78
CA ARG A 815 23.41 30.32 8.28
C ARG A 815 21.95 29.92 8.47
N TYR A 816 21.52 29.83 9.72
CA TYR A 816 20.16 29.43 10.06
C TYR A 816 19.21 30.63 10.08
N PHE A 817 17.99 30.38 9.62
CA PHE A 817 16.90 31.34 9.71
C PHE A 817 16.58 31.67 11.17
N THR A 818 16.31 32.94 11.47
CA THR A 818 16.03 33.41 12.84
C THR A 818 14.64 34.04 13.01
N GLY A 819 13.76 33.86 12.02
CA GLY A 819 12.38 34.36 12.04
C GLY A 819 12.14 35.68 11.30
N THR A 820 13.20 36.35 10.83
CA THR A 820 13.09 37.62 10.07
C THR A 820 12.59 37.35 8.65
N ALA A 821 11.39 37.81 8.31
CA ALA A 821 10.75 37.51 7.03
C ALA A 821 11.67 37.83 5.82
N SER A 822 11.79 36.86 4.91
CA SER A 822 12.57 36.96 3.67
C SER A 822 11.95 36.03 2.61
N ASN A 823 12.44 36.06 1.37
CA ASN A 823 11.99 35.15 0.32
C ASN A 823 12.93 33.95 0.22
N PHE A 824 12.40 32.80 -0.19
CA PHE A 824 13.24 31.76 -0.74
C PHE A 824 13.70 32.16 -2.13
N ASP A 825 15.01 32.24 -2.33
CA ASP A 825 15.59 32.49 -3.65
C ASP A 825 15.44 31.23 -4.51
N ASN A 826 14.61 31.30 -5.55
CA ASN A 826 14.40 30.20 -6.48
C ASN A 826 15.72 29.80 -7.17
N GLY A 827 16.09 28.52 -7.08
CA GLY A 827 17.38 27.97 -7.54
C GLY A 827 18.48 27.92 -6.47
N LYS A 828 18.29 28.57 -5.32
CA LYS A 828 19.16 28.39 -4.14
C LYS A 828 18.74 27.15 -3.36
N GLY A 829 19.71 26.44 -2.79
CA GLY A 829 19.43 25.29 -1.92
C GLY A 829 19.48 25.66 -0.44
N PHE A 830 18.76 24.90 0.37
CA PHE A 830 18.63 25.06 1.80
C PHE A 830 18.68 23.68 2.47
N ALA A 831 19.40 23.57 3.58
CA ALA A 831 19.24 22.44 4.50
C ALA A 831 18.00 22.69 5.35
N MET A 832 17.03 21.77 5.33
CA MET A 832 15.78 21.91 6.05
C MET A 832 15.47 20.67 6.86
N LYS A 833 14.90 20.84 8.05
CA LYS A 833 14.49 19.74 8.94
C LYS A 833 13.15 20.04 9.60
N LYS A 834 12.25 19.05 9.56
CA LYS A 834 10.94 19.12 10.23
C LYS A 834 11.01 18.61 11.67
N LEU A 835 10.00 18.94 12.47
CA LEU A 835 9.77 18.42 13.82
C LEU A 835 9.37 16.95 13.81
N SER A 836 8.66 16.51 12.77
CA SER A 836 8.21 15.14 12.55
C SER A 836 8.03 14.89 11.05
N LYS A 837 7.88 13.61 10.68
CA LYS A 837 7.71 13.18 9.29
C LYS A 837 6.50 13.88 8.66
N GLY A 838 6.71 14.44 7.47
CA GLY A 838 5.62 14.99 6.67
C GLY A 838 6.08 15.87 5.51
N MET A 839 5.12 16.50 4.87
CA MET A 839 5.31 17.19 3.60
C MET A 839 5.70 18.67 3.77
N PHE A 840 6.55 19.17 2.88
CA PHE A 840 6.76 20.61 2.64
C PHE A 840 5.80 21.11 1.58
N ILE A 841 5.33 22.33 1.74
CA ILE A 841 4.38 22.97 0.83
C ILE A 841 5.02 24.27 0.35
N PHE A 842 5.24 24.37 -0.96
CA PHE A 842 5.83 25.54 -1.60
C PHE A 842 4.81 26.16 -2.53
N SER A 843 4.42 27.40 -2.26
CA SER A 843 3.43 28.16 -3.00
C SER A 843 4.03 29.43 -3.61
N GLY A 844 3.72 29.68 -4.87
CA GLY A 844 4.35 30.75 -5.63
C GLY A 844 3.87 30.82 -7.08
N ASN A 845 4.73 31.30 -7.97
CA ASN A 845 4.50 31.32 -9.41
C ASN A 845 5.57 30.50 -10.14
N ILE A 846 5.34 30.14 -11.41
CA ILE A 846 6.38 29.61 -12.29
C ILE A 846 6.72 30.71 -13.31
N THR A 847 7.96 31.17 -13.34
CA THR A 847 8.46 32.14 -14.33
C THR A 847 9.08 31.47 -15.57
N ALA A 848 9.34 32.28 -16.60
CA ALA A 848 9.90 31.83 -17.87
C ALA A 848 11.39 31.43 -17.76
N ARG A 849 11.82 30.53 -18.66
CA ARG A 849 13.17 29.95 -18.74
C ARG A 849 14.07 30.75 -19.70
N PRO A 850 15.42 30.66 -19.60
CA PRO A 850 16.23 29.87 -18.66
C PRO A 850 16.39 30.52 -17.27
N LYS A 851 16.78 29.75 -16.26
CA LYS A 851 17.14 30.25 -14.93
C LYS A 851 18.67 30.28 -14.77
N SER A 852 19.22 31.44 -14.41
CA SER A 852 20.64 31.60 -14.03
C SER A 852 20.78 31.61 -12.52
N ILE A 853 21.73 30.84 -11.98
CA ILE A 853 22.02 30.70 -10.55
C ILE A 853 23.48 31.06 -10.32
N ASN A 854 23.75 32.06 -9.49
CA ASN A 854 25.12 32.52 -9.20
C ASN A 854 25.87 31.51 -8.32
N ILE A 855 27.15 31.28 -8.64
CA ILE A 855 28.08 30.47 -7.83
C ILE A 855 29.45 31.17 -7.74
N SER A 856 30.23 30.85 -6.70
CA SER A 856 31.56 31.44 -6.48
C SER A 856 32.54 30.47 -5.84
N GLN A 857 33.84 30.76 -5.90
CA GLN A 857 34.84 30.00 -5.15
C GLN A 857 34.84 30.30 -3.64
N GLY A 858 34.08 31.30 -3.21
CA GLY A 858 34.09 31.77 -1.82
C GLY A 858 35.49 32.23 -1.36
N SER A 859 35.56 32.77 -0.15
CA SER A 859 36.83 33.02 0.55
C SER A 859 37.20 31.88 1.51
N ILE A 860 36.25 30.99 1.83
CA ILE A 860 36.47 29.83 2.70
C ILE A 860 36.58 28.54 1.88
N ASN A 861 35.64 28.29 0.96
CA ASN A 861 35.66 27.11 0.11
C ASN A 861 34.81 27.31 -1.17
N PRO A 862 35.02 26.51 -2.23
CA PRO A 862 34.34 26.69 -3.52
C PRO A 862 32.96 26.04 -3.64
N TRP A 863 32.37 25.57 -2.54
CA TRP A 863 31.08 24.88 -2.56
C TRP A 863 29.91 25.85 -2.57
N ASN A 864 28.91 25.55 -3.39
CA ASN A 864 27.70 26.34 -3.50
C ASN A 864 26.49 25.41 -3.38
N LEU A 865 25.59 25.71 -2.44
CA LEU A 865 24.34 24.98 -2.28
C LEU A 865 23.27 25.59 -3.18
N ILE A 866 22.94 24.89 -4.26
CA ILE A 866 21.92 25.29 -5.23
C ILE A 866 20.80 24.23 -5.25
N GLY A 867 19.83 24.37 -6.15
CA GLY A 867 18.84 23.32 -6.35
C GLY A 867 18.00 23.49 -7.59
N ASN A 868 17.06 22.57 -7.77
CA ASN A 868 16.18 22.57 -8.93
C ASN A 868 15.12 23.69 -8.82
N PRO A 869 15.14 24.70 -9.71
CA PRO A 869 14.23 25.84 -9.62
C PRO A 869 12.84 25.57 -10.19
N PHE A 870 12.56 24.38 -10.74
CA PHE A 870 11.32 24.10 -11.46
C PHE A 870 10.56 22.90 -10.89
N PRO A 871 9.23 22.83 -11.06
CA PRO A 871 8.42 21.68 -10.67
C PRO A 871 8.52 20.54 -11.71
N SER A 872 9.72 20.32 -12.25
CA SER A 872 10.05 19.29 -13.24
C SER A 872 11.44 18.73 -12.97
N TYR A 873 11.72 17.51 -13.42
CA TYR A 873 13.01 16.87 -13.15
C TYR A 873 14.14 17.49 -13.95
N LEU A 874 15.27 17.75 -13.30
CA LEU A 874 16.49 18.30 -13.91
C LEU A 874 17.47 17.17 -14.24
N ASN A 875 17.76 16.97 -15.52
CA ASN A 875 18.72 16.00 -16.01
C ASN A 875 20.15 16.44 -15.64
N ILE A 876 20.83 15.61 -14.84
CA ILE A 876 22.15 15.92 -14.28
C ILE A 876 23.22 15.98 -15.37
N ALA A 877 23.24 15.01 -16.29
CA ALA A 877 24.25 14.96 -17.35
C ALA A 877 24.16 16.18 -18.27
N ASN A 878 22.95 16.59 -18.69
CA ASN A 878 22.74 17.78 -19.52
C ASN A 878 23.11 19.07 -18.78
N PHE A 879 22.79 19.14 -17.48
CA PHE A 879 23.19 20.26 -16.63
C PHE A 879 24.71 20.39 -16.53
N LEU A 880 25.44 19.31 -16.23
CA LEU A 880 26.90 19.31 -16.14
C LEU A 880 27.53 19.67 -17.49
N ASN A 881 27.10 19.03 -18.59
CA ASN A 881 27.59 19.29 -19.95
C ASN A 881 27.46 20.75 -20.39
N SER A 882 26.43 21.45 -19.94
CA SER A 882 26.19 22.85 -20.32
C SER A 882 26.90 23.85 -19.43
N ASN A 883 27.47 23.40 -18.30
CA ASN A 883 28.07 24.27 -17.27
C ASN A 883 29.54 23.92 -16.97
N THR A 884 30.22 23.17 -17.85
CA THR A 884 31.59 22.65 -17.65
C THR A 884 32.62 23.74 -17.33
N THR A 885 32.51 24.94 -17.92
CA THR A 885 33.46 26.05 -17.63
C THR A 885 33.28 26.64 -16.24
N SER A 886 32.08 26.54 -15.68
CA SER A 886 31.71 27.06 -14.36
C SER A 886 32.03 26.07 -13.24
N LEU A 887 32.15 24.77 -13.55
CA LEU A 887 32.31 23.69 -12.57
C LEU A 887 33.74 23.13 -12.57
N LYS A 888 34.27 22.84 -11.38
CA LYS A 888 35.66 22.37 -11.25
C LYS A 888 35.80 20.93 -11.74
N ASN A 889 36.73 20.65 -12.66
CA ASN A 889 36.93 19.33 -13.27
C ASN A 889 37.11 18.18 -12.27
N THR A 890 37.78 18.41 -11.14
CA THR A 890 37.99 17.39 -10.10
C THR A 890 36.74 17.05 -9.30
N HIS A 891 35.68 17.87 -9.41
CA HIS A 891 34.42 17.76 -8.68
C HIS A 891 33.23 18.01 -9.62
N GLU A 892 33.35 17.64 -10.90
CA GLU A 892 32.33 17.86 -11.93
C GLU A 892 31.16 16.86 -11.77
N ALA A 893 30.42 17.05 -10.67
CA ALA A 893 29.27 16.27 -10.27
C ALA A 893 28.32 17.14 -9.45
N VAL A 894 27.08 16.65 -9.27
CA VAL A 894 26.17 17.21 -8.26
C VAL A 894 26.24 16.37 -6.99
N TYR A 895 26.36 17.02 -5.85
CA TYR A 895 26.50 16.34 -4.56
C TYR A 895 25.19 16.46 -3.78
N VAL A 896 24.48 15.34 -3.68
CA VAL A 896 23.19 15.25 -2.98
C VAL A 896 23.39 14.66 -1.59
N TRP A 897 22.67 15.20 -0.61
CA TRP A 897 22.67 14.66 0.75
C TRP A 897 21.70 13.50 0.85
N ASN A 898 22.17 12.33 1.30
CA ASN A 898 21.35 11.18 1.64
C ASN A 898 21.11 11.15 3.16
N ALA A 899 19.88 11.43 3.56
CA ALA A 899 19.47 11.47 4.97
C ALA A 899 19.42 10.09 5.65
N GLU A 900 19.27 9.01 4.88
CA GLU A 900 19.25 7.64 5.42
C GLU A 900 20.64 7.25 5.90
N THR A 901 21.65 7.48 5.06
CA THR A 901 23.06 7.14 5.32
C THR A 901 23.86 8.27 5.97
N GLU A 902 23.25 9.43 6.16
CA GLU A 902 23.88 10.67 6.67
C GLU A 902 25.20 10.97 5.95
N SER A 903 25.15 10.93 4.61
CA SER A 903 26.32 11.11 3.76
C SER A 903 25.96 11.78 2.44
N TYR A 904 26.97 12.40 1.81
CA TYR A 904 26.83 12.95 0.47
C TYR A 904 27.10 11.87 -0.58
N SER A 905 26.26 11.84 -1.61
CA SER A 905 26.45 11.05 -2.82
C SER A 905 26.73 11.99 -3.99
N ALA A 906 27.72 11.66 -4.80
CA ALA A 906 28.01 12.42 -6.01
C ALA A 906 27.37 11.74 -7.22
N LEU A 907 26.63 12.50 -8.02
CA LEU A 907 25.89 12.02 -9.17
C LEU A 907 26.36 12.78 -10.43
N THR A 908 26.50 12.05 -11.53
CA THR A 908 26.89 12.61 -12.85
C THR A 908 25.86 12.34 -13.93
N ASP A 909 24.87 11.52 -13.61
CA ASP A 909 23.71 11.18 -14.43
C ASP A 909 22.45 11.08 -13.57
N GLY A 910 21.32 10.76 -14.19
CA GLY A 910 20.02 10.73 -13.53
C GLY A 910 19.39 12.11 -13.45
N PHE A 911 18.57 12.30 -12.42
CA PHE A 911 17.71 13.48 -12.31
C PHE A 911 17.66 14.03 -10.89
N ILE A 912 17.71 15.36 -10.76
CA ILE A 912 17.36 16.05 -9.52
C ILE A 912 15.84 16.24 -9.49
N HIS A 913 15.21 15.80 -8.42
CA HIS A 913 13.77 15.93 -8.20
C HIS A 913 13.35 17.42 -8.15
N PRO A 914 12.09 17.73 -8.52
CA PRO A 914 11.54 19.04 -8.19
C PRO A 914 11.55 19.26 -6.68
N GLY A 915 12.10 20.39 -6.25
CA GLY A 915 12.27 20.75 -4.85
C GLY A 915 13.52 20.19 -4.15
N GLN A 916 14.41 19.47 -4.85
CA GLN A 916 15.65 18.95 -4.29
C GLN A 916 16.82 19.95 -4.45
N GLY A 917 17.61 20.08 -3.40
CA GLY A 917 18.86 20.85 -3.37
C GLY A 917 20.10 19.95 -3.53
N PHE A 918 21.19 20.53 -4.03
CA PHE A 918 22.47 19.83 -4.24
C PHE A 918 23.64 20.82 -4.24
N PHE A 919 24.82 20.33 -3.91
CA PHE A 919 26.06 21.10 -3.97
C PHE A 919 26.74 20.99 -5.33
N VAL A 920 27.38 22.09 -5.73
CA VAL A 920 28.32 22.16 -6.87
C VAL A 920 29.60 22.89 -6.47
N ASN A 921 30.69 22.62 -7.18
CA ASN A 921 32.02 23.20 -6.91
C ASN A 921 32.40 24.21 -8.01
N SER A 922 32.65 25.47 -7.63
CA SER A 922 32.97 26.53 -8.59
C SER A 922 34.40 26.43 -9.12
N ASN A 923 34.56 26.51 -10.43
CA ASN A 923 35.88 26.53 -11.09
C ASN A 923 36.57 27.90 -11.01
N VAL A 924 35.80 28.98 -10.96
CA VAL A 924 36.29 30.36 -11.04
C VAL A 924 35.76 31.21 -9.87
N ALA A 925 36.44 32.34 -9.61
CA ALA A 925 36.14 33.22 -8.47
C ALA A 925 34.64 33.56 -8.36
N THR A 926 34.00 33.94 -9.47
CA THR A 926 32.56 34.23 -9.57
C THR A 926 32.03 33.85 -10.96
N THR A 927 30.90 33.15 -11.03
CA THR A 927 30.22 32.80 -12.28
C THR A 927 28.73 32.49 -12.02
N SER A 928 28.03 31.97 -13.03
CA SER A 928 26.71 31.38 -12.87
C SER A 928 26.62 30.02 -13.55
N VAL A 929 25.65 29.22 -13.13
CA VAL A 929 25.18 28.03 -13.84
C VAL A 929 23.79 28.30 -14.41
N SER A 930 23.52 27.78 -15.61
CA SER A 930 22.25 27.94 -16.31
C SER A 930 21.43 26.65 -16.27
N VAL A 931 20.14 26.77 -15.99
CA VAL A 931 19.12 25.72 -16.12
C VAL A 931 18.19 26.07 -17.28
N THR A 932 18.33 25.36 -18.40
CA THR A 932 17.56 25.58 -19.64
C THR A 932 16.40 24.59 -19.78
N ALA A 933 15.52 24.82 -20.75
CA ALA A 933 14.39 23.93 -21.00
C ALA A 933 14.82 22.50 -21.40
N ASP A 934 15.91 22.37 -22.17
CA ASP A 934 16.42 21.07 -22.67
C ASP A 934 17.00 20.18 -21.56
N MET A 935 17.23 20.75 -20.37
CA MET A 935 17.67 20.00 -19.19
C MET A 935 16.49 19.43 -18.40
N LEU A 936 15.26 19.84 -18.70
CA LEU A 936 14.08 19.57 -17.88
C LEU A 936 13.19 18.54 -18.56
N SER A 937 12.73 17.56 -17.80
CA SER A 937 11.96 16.44 -18.35
C SER A 937 10.88 15.94 -17.38
N HIS A 938 9.92 15.21 -17.93
CA HIS A 938 9.03 14.37 -17.14
C HIS A 938 9.74 13.07 -16.79
N GLN A 939 9.58 12.62 -15.55
CA GLN A 939 10.07 11.32 -15.12
C GLN A 939 8.97 10.57 -14.39
N ASN A 940 8.97 9.24 -14.53
CA ASN A 940 8.02 8.36 -13.86
C ASN A 940 8.78 7.55 -12.80
N ASN A 941 8.22 7.43 -11.60
CA ASN A 941 8.71 6.56 -10.51
C ASN A 941 10.21 6.70 -10.19
N GLN A 942 10.76 7.91 -10.29
CA GLN A 942 12.13 8.14 -9.82
C GLN A 942 12.13 8.23 -8.31
N VAL A 943 13.02 7.47 -7.69
CA VAL A 943 13.32 7.56 -6.27
C VAL A 943 14.27 8.74 -6.05
N PHE A 944 14.10 9.48 -4.95
CA PHE A 944 14.89 10.67 -4.59
C PHE A 944 16.41 10.38 -4.55
N TYR A 945 16.76 9.11 -4.32
CA TYR A 945 18.11 8.57 -4.40
C TYR A 945 18.16 7.46 -5.44
N LYS A 946 18.85 7.69 -6.56
CA LYS A 946 19.11 6.67 -7.56
C LYS A 946 20.15 5.68 -7.03
N SER A 947 19.87 4.39 -7.10
CA SER A 947 20.90 3.34 -7.09
C SER A 947 21.09 2.90 -8.53
N GLU A 948 22.26 3.16 -9.11
CA GLU A 948 22.57 2.63 -10.43
C GLU A 948 23.51 1.44 -10.34
N SER A 949 23.12 0.37 -11.03
CA SER A 949 23.93 -0.81 -11.29
C SER A 949 24.56 -0.68 -12.67
N VAL A 950 25.72 -0.02 -12.75
CA VAL A 950 26.58 -0.18 -13.93
C VAL A 950 27.17 -1.60 -13.87
N GLN A 951 27.01 -2.37 -14.96
CA GLN A 951 27.66 -3.67 -15.16
C GLN A 951 29.11 -3.45 -15.64
N SER A 952 29.96 -3.00 -14.73
CA SER A 952 31.42 -2.91 -14.95
C SER A 952 32.14 -3.46 -13.71
N PRO A 953 33.36 -4.01 -13.85
CA PRO A 953 34.15 -4.40 -12.69
C PRO A 953 34.29 -3.22 -11.73
N LYS A 954 33.92 -3.43 -10.47
CA LYS A 954 33.94 -2.37 -9.45
C LYS A 954 34.28 -2.88 -8.07
N ILE A 955 34.99 -2.05 -7.30
CA ILE A 955 35.32 -2.26 -5.90
C ILE A 955 34.67 -1.13 -5.10
N ILE A 956 33.81 -1.49 -4.14
CA ILE A 956 33.38 -0.58 -3.09
C ILE A 956 34.17 -0.94 -1.84
N LEU A 957 35.07 -0.05 -1.41
CA LEU A 957 35.82 -0.21 -0.16
C LEU A 957 35.04 0.44 0.98
N ASN A 958 34.59 -0.38 1.92
CA ASN A 958 33.92 0.07 3.13
C ASN A 958 34.93 0.31 4.26
N PHE A 959 34.69 1.34 5.05
CA PHE A 959 35.52 1.77 6.17
C PHE A 959 34.62 2.10 7.37
N SER A 960 34.72 1.31 8.44
CA SER A 960 33.83 1.41 9.61
C SER A 960 34.57 1.54 10.92
N ASP A 961 34.04 2.34 11.85
CA ASP A 961 34.47 2.39 13.26
C ASP A 961 33.53 1.62 14.20
N GLY A 962 32.63 0.80 13.64
CA GLY A 962 31.58 0.07 14.37
C GLY A 962 30.30 0.87 14.59
N THR A 963 30.35 2.20 14.48
CA THR A 963 29.19 3.11 14.57
C THR A 963 28.86 3.77 13.25
N SER A 964 29.87 4.26 12.53
CA SER A 964 29.74 4.91 11.22
C SER A 964 30.46 4.10 10.16
N THR A 965 29.89 4.04 8.95
CA THR A 965 30.53 3.43 7.78
C THR A 965 30.63 4.46 6.66
N LYS A 966 31.82 4.61 6.09
CA LYS A 966 32.11 5.43 4.91
C LYS A 966 32.62 4.53 3.79
N GLN A 967 32.51 4.99 2.55
CA GLN A 967 32.90 4.20 1.39
C GLN A 967 33.60 5.06 0.33
N THR A 968 34.47 4.42 -0.44
CA THR A 968 35.03 4.95 -1.69
C THR A 968 34.84 3.91 -2.79
N GLU A 969 34.54 4.37 -4.00
CA GLU A 969 34.26 3.52 -5.15
C GLU A 969 35.43 3.56 -6.15
N ILE A 970 35.80 2.40 -6.69
CA ILE A 970 36.75 2.26 -7.79
C ILE A 970 36.07 1.50 -8.92
N ASN A 971 35.95 2.12 -10.08
CA ASN A 971 35.36 1.49 -11.26
C ASN A 971 36.38 1.30 -12.36
N TYR A 972 36.32 0.15 -13.02
CA TYR A 972 37.16 -0.17 -14.16
C TYR A 972 36.34 -0.05 -15.43
N LEU A 973 36.62 0.98 -16.22
CA LEU A 973 35.83 1.39 -17.36
C LEU A 973 36.70 1.46 -18.63
N GLU A 974 36.09 1.12 -19.77
CA GLU A 974 36.76 1.23 -21.06
C GLU A 974 37.10 2.69 -21.39
N GLY A 975 38.31 2.93 -21.93
CA GLY A 975 38.75 4.24 -22.37
C GLY A 975 39.08 5.25 -21.26
N LYS A 976 39.15 4.81 -19.99
CA LYS A 976 39.62 5.64 -18.86
C LYS A 976 41.11 5.51 -18.63
N THR A 977 41.68 6.46 -17.91
CA THR A 977 43.11 6.61 -17.69
C THR A 977 43.48 6.37 -16.23
N THR A 978 44.77 6.39 -15.91
CA THR A 978 45.26 6.35 -14.51
C THR A 978 45.36 7.76 -13.90
N GLY A 979 45.10 8.81 -14.68
CA GLY A 979 45.04 10.21 -14.26
C GLY A 979 43.59 10.70 -14.18
N LEU A 980 43.38 12.02 -14.12
CA LEU A 980 42.05 12.61 -13.96
C LEU A 980 41.19 12.45 -15.23
N ASP A 981 40.05 11.80 -15.08
CA ASP A 981 38.94 11.70 -16.03
C ASP A 981 37.71 12.45 -15.47
N PRO A 982 37.47 13.71 -15.87
CA PRO A 982 36.36 14.51 -15.35
C PRO A 982 35.00 13.82 -15.51
N ARG A 983 34.16 13.89 -14.46
CA ARG A 983 32.87 13.18 -14.29
C ARG A 983 32.95 11.68 -14.05
N PHE A 984 34.14 11.09 -14.07
CA PHE A 984 34.35 9.68 -13.74
C PHE A 984 35.18 9.54 -12.48
N ASP A 985 36.21 10.39 -12.34
CA ASP A 985 36.91 10.67 -11.09
C ASP A 985 36.21 11.81 -10.36
N ILE A 986 35.61 11.51 -9.22
CA ILE A 986 34.83 12.46 -8.43
C ILE A 986 35.48 12.70 -7.07
N GLY A 987 35.93 13.94 -6.87
CA GLY A 987 36.50 14.41 -5.62
C GLY A 987 35.54 14.26 -4.45
N LEU A 988 36.09 13.98 -3.27
CA LEU A 988 35.35 13.83 -2.02
C LEU A 988 34.72 15.18 -1.64
N PHE A 989 33.45 15.16 -1.25
CA PHE A 989 32.81 16.35 -0.70
C PHE A 989 33.44 16.75 0.64
N ASP A 990 34.03 17.94 0.69
CA ASP A 990 34.70 18.51 1.87
C ASP A 990 34.10 19.86 2.32
N GLY A 991 32.93 20.24 1.78
CA GLY A 991 32.23 21.48 2.13
C GLY A 991 31.69 21.52 3.56
N VAL A 992 31.69 20.39 4.28
CA VAL A 992 31.39 20.32 5.72
C VAL A 992 32.44 19.44 6.39
N ALA A 993 33.02 19.93 7.49
CA ALA A 993 34.09 19.23 8.20
C ALA A 993 33.65 17.83 8.71
N THR A 994 34.50 16.84 8.49
CA THR A 994 34.36 15.47 9.03
C THR A 994 35.67 15.00 9.63
N ASN A 995 35.61 14.17 10.68
CA ASN A 995 36.76 13.51 11.30
C ASN A 995 36.88 12.03 10.91
N PHE A 996 35.98 11.53 10.05
CA PHE A 996 35.93 10.14 9.62
C PHE A 996 35.62 10.03 8.12
N SER A 997 36.59 9.60 7.31
CA SER A 997 36.44 9.39 5.86
C SER A 997 37.40 8.34 5.31
N VAL A 998 37.07 7.80 4.14
CA VAL A 998 37.94 6.97 3.30
C VAL A 998 37.85 7.50 1.86
N PHE A 999 38.97 7.48 1.15
CA PHE A 999 39.07 8.00 -0.22
C PHE A 999 40.24 7.33 -0.96
N THR A 1000 40.34 7.60 -2.26
CA THR A 1000 41.47 7.20 -3.10
C THR A 1000 42.22 8.42 -3.63
N HIS A 1001 43.45 8.21 -4.11
CA HIS A 1001 44.20 9.20 -4.90
C HIS A 1001 44.48 8.65 -6.30
N LEU A 1002 44.64 9.56 -7.28
CA LEU A 1002 44.97 9.17 -8.65
C LEU A 1002 46.25 8.32 -8.72
N VAL A 1003 46.26 7.33 -9.61
CA VAL A 1003 47.40 6.42 -9.78
C VAL A 1003 48.56 7.14 -10.48
N SER A 1004 48.25 7.98 -11.48
CA SER A 1004 49.20 8.89 -12.13
C SER A 1004 48.73 10.33 -12.02
N ASN A 1005 49.66 11.30 -12.18
CA ASN A 1005 49.37 12.74 -12.08
C ASN A 1005 48.61 13.17 -10.80
N ASN A 1006 48.81 12.45 -9.70
CA ASN A 1006 48.18 12.79 -8.42
C ASN A 1006 48.60 14.16 -7.89
N GLU A 1007 47.62 15.04 -7.71
CA GLU A 1007 47.75 16.39 -7.12
C GLU A 1007 47.34 16.43 -5.63
N GLY A 1008 47.06 15.28 -5.03
CA GLY A 1008 46.67 15.19 -3.62
C GLY A 1008 45.18 15.46 -3.37
N ILE A 1009 44.35 15.39 -4.41
CA ILE A 1009 42.89 15.52 -4.29
C ILE A 1009 42.32 14.19 -3.80
N PRO A 1010 41.56 14.16 -2.69
CA PRO A 1010 40.87 12.96 -2.24
C PRO A 1010 39.68 12.64 -3.16
N PHE A 1011 39.59 11.42 -3.69
CA PHE A 1011 38.49 10.98 -4.55
C PHE A 1011 37.57 10.00 -3.82
N MET A 1012 36.27 10.28 -3.84
CA MET A 1012 35.24 9.36 -3.35
C MET A 1012 34.84 8.33 -4.41
N LYS A 1013 35.12 8.63 -5.67
CA LYS A 1013 34.98 7.72 -6.81
C LYS A 1013 36.16 7.91 -7.74
N GLN A 1014 36.84 6.83 -8.07
CA GLN A 1014 37.95 6.84 -9.03
C GLN A 1014 37.63 5.89 -10.19
N ALA A 1015 37.85 6.35 -11.41
CA ALA A 1015 37.74 5.54 -12.61
C ALA A 1015 39.14 5.14 -13.07
N LEU A 1016 39.27 3.88 -13.49
CA LEU A 1016 40.52 3.30 -13.97
C LEU A 1016 40.28 2.55 -15.29
N PRO A 1017 41.31 2.29 -16.10
CA PRO A 1017 41.19 1.50 -17.30
C PRO A 1017 40.71 0.08 -16.97
N ASN A 1018 39.85 -0.52 -17.78
CA ASN A 1018 39.40 -1.91 -17.65
C ASN A 1018 40.40 -2.96 -18.17
N THR A 1019 41.67 -2.61 -18.21
CA THR A 1019 42.80 -3.45 -18.61
C THR A 1019 43.90 -3.35 -17.56
N ASP A 1020 44.78 -4.35 -17.50
CA ASP A 1020 45.95 -4.31 -16.62
C ASP A 1020 45.65 -4.23 -15.11
N PHE A 1021 44.53 -4.85 -14.70
CA PHE A 1021 44.09 -4.93 -13.30
C PHE A 1021 45.23 -5.32 -12.34
N GLU A 1022 46.13 -6.20 -12.78
CA GLU A 1022 47.16 -6.77 -11.92
C GLU A 1022 48.28 -5.79 -11.54
N ASN A 1023 48.49 -4.73 -12.31
CA ASN A 1023 49.59 -3.79 -12.09
C ASN A 1023 49.14 -2.45 -11.49
N LEU A 1024 47.83 -2.27 -11.30
CA LEU A 1024 47.29 -1.08 -10.67
C LEU A 1024 47.42 -1.17 -9.14
N VAL A 1025 48.15 -0.21 -8.57
CA VAL A 1025 48.29 -0.02 -7.12
C VAL A 1025 47.57 1.25 -6.73
N ILE A 1026 46.43 1.11 -6.07
CA ILE A 1026 45.52 2.22 -5.81
C ILE A 1026 45.78 2.75 -4.39
N PRO A 1027 46.26 3.99 -4.22
CA PRO A 1027 46.48 4.56 -2.90
C PRO A 1027 45.15 4.80 -2.19
N VAL A 1028 45.02 4.28 -0.97
CA VAL A 1028 43.86 4.51 -0.10
C VAL A 1028 44.24 5.51 1.00
N GLY A 1029 43.44 6.54 1.15
CA GLY A 1029 43.50 7.53 2.22
C GLY A 1029 42.40 7.33 3.23
N ILE A 1030 42.71 7.63 4.49
CA ILE A 1030 41.72 7.68 5.56
C ILE A 1030 41.89 8.96 6.36
N LYS A 1031 40.76 9.44 6.89
CA LYS A 1031 40.70 10.38 8.00
C LYS A 1031 40.08 9.68 9.19
N ALA A 1032 40.81 9.56 10.29
CA ALA A 1032 40.31 8.96 11.53
C ALA A 1032 41.18 9.35 12.74
N THR A 1033 40.55 9.39 13.92
CA THR A 1033 41.22 9.71 15.19
C THR A 1033 41.90 8.49 15.80
N THR A 1034 43.01 8.73 16.52
CA THR A 1034 43.77 7.71 17.25
C THR A 1034 42.90 6.94 18.26
N GLY A 1035 43.28 5.69 18.54
CA GLY A 1035 42.67 4.86 19.59
C GLY A 1035 41.36 4.15 19.23
N LYS A 1036 40.78 4.41 18.05
CA LYS A 1036 39.62 3.65 17.54
C LYS A 1036 40.06 2.44 16.71
N GLU A 1037 39.40 1.30 16.89
CA GLU A 1037 39.50 0.17 15.95
C GLU A 1037 38.69 0.50 14.69
N ILE A 1038 39.36 0.46 13.54
CA ILE A 1038 38.76 0.64 12.23
C ILE A 1038 38.75 -0.69 11.48
N THR A 1039 37.69 -0.92 10.71
CA THR A 1039 37.48 -2.13 9.92
C THR A 1039 37.33 -1.77 8.44
N PHE A 1040 38.12 -2.43 7.60
CA PHE A 1040 37.97 -2.41 6.15
C PHE A 1040 37.30 -3.68 5.65
N SER A 1041 36.38 -3.54 4.71
CA SER A 1041 35.80 -4.65 3.94
C SER A 1041 35.52 -4.20 2.52
N VAL A 1042 35.33 -5.12 1.58
CA VAL A 1042 35.03 -4.78 0.18
C VAL A 1042 33.76 -5.45 -0.30
N ASN A 1043 33.07 -4.78 -1.22
CA ASN A 1043 32.12 -5.41 -2.12
C ASN A 1043 32.67 -5.29 -3.54
N ALA A 1044 33.18 -6.40 -4.08
CA ALA A 1044 33.75 -6.48 -5.42
C ALA A 1044 32.80 -7.25 -6.33
N THR A 1045 32.43 -6.67 -7.47
CA THR A 1045 31.47 -7.29 -8.40
C THR A 1045 31.92 -7.15 -9.84
N HIS A 1046 31.45 -8.06 -10.70
CA HIS A 1046 31.69 -8.06 -12.15
C HIS A 1046 33.18 -8.11 -12.56
N PHE A 1047 34.05 -8.63 -11.69
CA PHE A 1047 35.43 -8.93 -12.05
C PHE A 1047 35.51 -10.20 -12.92
N PRO A 1048 36.46 -10.27 -13.86
CA PRO A 1048 36.80 -11.53 -14.54
C PRO A 1048 37.14 -12.63 -13.53
N GLU A 1049 36.84 -13.89 -13.89
CA GLU A 1049 37.16 -15.04 -13.06
C GLU A 1049 38.66 -15.08 -12.73
N GLY A 1050 38.99 -15.32 -11.46
CA GLY A 1050 40.38 -15.41 -11.00
C GLY A 1050 40.98 -14.10 -10.50
N ILE A 1051 40.30 -12.94 -10.58
CA ILE A 1051 40.81 -11.69 -9.99
C ILE A 1051 40.35 -11.55 -8.53
N PHE A 1052 41.30 -11.32 -7.63
CA PHE A 1052 41.11 -11.19 -6.19
C PHE A 1052 41.50 -9.80 -5.70
N VAL A 1053 40.89 -9.32 -4.60
CA VAL A 1053 41.06 -7.96 -4.07
C VAL A 1053 41.78 -8.00 -2.73
N PHE A 1054 42.89 -7.28 -2.61
CA PHE A 1054 43.72 -7.23 -1.42
C PHE A 1054 43.88 -5.81 -0.90
N LEU A 1055 43.89 -5.67 0.43
CA LEU A 1055 44.33 -4.48 1.13
C LEU A 1055 45.73 -4.71 1.71
N GLU A 1056 46.67 -3.86 1.35
CA GLU A 1056 48.02 -3.79 1.91
C GLU A 1056 48.06 -2.73 3.02
N ASP A 1057 48.49 -3.10 4.22
CA ASP A 1057 48.94 -2.17 5.27
C ASP A 1057 50.48 -2.20 5.33
N ARG A 1058 51.12 -1.15 4.81
CA ARG A 1058 52.59 -1.03 4.75
C ARG A 1058 53.25 -0.84 6.11
N GLU A 1059 52.52 -0.28 7.08
CA GLU A 1059 53.06 -0.04 8.42
C GLU A 1059 53.15 -1.36 9.19
N LYS A 1060 52.09 -2.17 9.14
CA LYS A 1060 52.08 -3.51 9.74
C LYS A 1060 52.75 -4.58 8.87
N LYS A 1061 53.09 -4.26 7.61
CA LYS A 1061 53.61 -5.20 6.60
C LYS A 1061 52.67 -6.38 6.39
N THR A 1062 51.37 -6.11 6.39
CA THR A 1062 50.33 -7.13 6.23
C THR A 1062 49.57 -6.92 4.94
N VAL A 1063 49.26 -8.00 4.24
CA VAL A 1063 48.35 -8.01 3.10
C VAL A 1063 47.18 -8.90 3.45
N THR A 1064 45.96 -8.42 3.24
CA THR A 1064 44.73 -9.14 3.57
C THR A 1064 43.83 -9.19 2.35
N ARG A 1065 43.43 -10.40 1.97
CA ARG A 1065 42.45 -10.63 0.91
C ARG A 1065 41.05 -10.30 1.43
N LEU A 1066 40.33 -9.40 0.79
CA LEU A 1066 39.04 -8.89 1.28
C LEU A 1066 37.83 -9.41 0.50
N ASP A 1067 38.00 -10.00 -0.68
CA ASP A 1067 36.89 -10.51 -1.50
C ASP A 1067 36.31 -11.86 -1.02
N GLU A 1068 36.91 -12.49 -0.01
CA GLU A 1068 36.42 -13.75 0.56
C GLU A 1068 35.20 -13.51 1.49
N ALA A 1069 34.28 -14.48 1.52
CA ALA A 1069 33.08 -14.38 2.35
C ALA A 1069 33.43 -14.12 3.83
N ASN A 1070 32.86 -13.06 4.39
CA ASN A 1070 33.09 -12.58 5.76
C ASN A 1070 34.53 -12.13 6.06
N SER A 1071 35.36 -11.87 5.05
CA SER A 1071 36.70 -11.30 5.25
C SER A 1071 36.63 -9.81 5.59
N SER A 1072 37.49 -9.39 6.53
CA SER A 1072 37.69 -7.98 6.87
C SER A 1072 39.09 -7.77 7.43
N TYR A 1073 39.61 -6.55 7.31
CA TYR A 1073 40.87 -6.15 7.93
C TYR A 1073 40.61 -5.16 9.05
N LYS A 1074 41.16 -5.43 10.23
CA LYS A 1074 40.98 -4.61 11.43
C LYS A 1074 42.29 -4.03 11.92
N VAL A 1075 42.27 -2.76 12.29
CA VAL A 1075 43.44 -2.10 12.88
C VAL A 1075 43.06 -0.97 13.82
N THR A 1076 43.82 -0.81 14.90
CA THR A 1076 43.75 0.37 15.77
C THR A 1076 44.82 1.37 15.34
N LEU A 1077 44.43 2.62 15.11
CA LEU A 1077 45.37 3.68 14.77
C LEU A 1077 46.12 4.14 16.02
N THR A 1078 47.43 4.30 15.89
CA THR A 1078 48.35 4.79 16.95
C THR A 1078 48.46 6.31 16.96
N GLU A 1079 48.08 6.97 15.86
CA GLU A 1079 48.08 8.43 15.68
C GLU A 1079 46.87 8.89 14.86
N ASN A 1080 46.49 10.16 15.02
CA ASN A 1080 45.49 10.77 14.14
C ASN A 1080 46.03 10.77 12.71
N THR A 1081 45.27 10.24 11.76
CA THR A 1081 45.68 10.20 10.36
C THR A 1081 44.67 10.96 9.52
N ASP A 1082 45.17 11.82 8.63
CA ASP A 1082 44.40 12.55 7.60
C ASP A 1082 45.18 12.53 6.28
N THR A 1083 45.69 11.34 5.91
CA THR A 1083 46.69 11.21 4.83
C THR A 1083 46.59 9.86 4.11
N THR A 1084 47.14 9.80 2.89
CA THR A 1084 47.42 8.57 2.15
C THR A 1084 48.82 8.04 2.44
N GLY A 1085 49.09 6.76 2.18
CA GLY A 1085 50.45 6.20 2.17
C GLY A 1085 50.65 4.93 2.97
N ARG A 1086 49.71 4.61 3.86
CA ARG A 1086 49.71 3.37 4.64
C ARG A 1086 48.97 2.24 3.94
N PHE A 1087 47.79 2.54 3.41
CA PHE A 1087 46.88 1.57 2.83
C PHE A 1087 46.88 1.64 1.31
N PHE A 1088 46.92 0.47 0.66
CA PHE A 1088 46.82 0.35 -0.79
C PHE A 1088 45.91 -0.80 -1.17
N LEU A 1089 45.08 -0.59 -2.19
CA LEU A 1089 44.30 -1.65 -2.82
C LEU A 1089 45.06 -2.25 -3.99
N HIS A 1090 45.01 -3.58 -4.08
CA HIS A 1090 45.61 -4.37 -5.15
C HIS A 1090 44.58 -5.34 -5.72
N THR A 1091 44.65 -5.58 -7.02
CA THR A 1091 43.97 -6.69 -7.69
C THR A 1091 45.01 -7.65 -8.25
N LYS A 1092 44.83 -8.97 -8.08
CA LYS A 1092 45.76 -9.99 -8.60
C LYS A 1092 45.03 -11.25 -9.06
N SER A 1093 45.59 -11.95 -10.05
CA SER A 1093 45.09 -13.26 -10.50
C SER A 1093 45.48 -14.45 -9.60
N SER A 1094 46.41 -14.23 -8.67
CA SER A 1094 46.83 -15.22 -7.66
C SER A 1094 46.07 -15.00 -6.35
N GLY A 1095 45.48 -16.06 -5.80
CA GLY A 1095 44.76 -16.03 -4.51
C GLY A 1095 45.66 -15.81 -3.29
N VAL A 1096 46.97 -15.78 -3.49
CA VAL A 1096 47.98 -15.51 -2.44
C VAL A 1096 48.88 -14.37 -2.91
N LEU A 1097 48.96 -13.31 -2.10
CA LEU A 1097 49.86 -12.17 -2.28
C LEU A 1097 50.78 -12.06 -1.06
N SER A 1098 52.09 -12.20 -1.27
CA SER A 1098 53.09 -12.11 -0.20
C SER A 1098 53.49 -10.65 0.10
N ALA A 1099 53.65 -10.30 1.37
CA ALA A 1099 54.08 -8.96 1.82
C ALA A 1099 55.57 -8.64 1.54
N THR A 1100 56.31 -9.53 0.87
CA THR A 1100 57.78 -9.43 0.71
C THR A 1100 58.29 -8.75 -0.56
N ALA A 1101 57.43 -8.15 -1.40
CA ALA A 1101 57.90 -7.39 -2.56
C ALA A 1101 57.39 -5.93 -2.52
N ILE A 1102 58.18 -5.04 -1.91
CA ILE A 1102 57.97 -3.59 -1.99
C ILE A 1102 58.87 -3.06 -3.09
N ASP A 1103 58.30 -2.84 -4.28
CA ASP A 1103 58.96 -2.14 -5.37
C ASP A 1103 58.73 -0.62 -5.25
N LEU A 1104 59.73 0.19 -5.57
CA LEU A 1104 59.68 1.67 -5.46
C LEU A 1104 58.73 2.35 -6.46
N GLN A 1105 58.10 1.56 -7.33
CA GLN A 1105 57.18 2.05 -8.36
C GLN A 1105 55.88 2.65 -7.79
N ASN A 1106 55.61 2.50 -6.48
CA ASN A 1106 54.33 2.81 -5.84
C ASN A 1106 54.41 3.88 -4.73
N ILE A 1107 55.28 4.89 -4.90
CA ILE A 1107 55.42 6.04 -4.00
C ILE A 1107 54.61 7.23 -4.54
N SER A 1108 53.74 7.79 -3.71
CA SER A 1108 52.94 8.97 -4.06
C SER A 1108 53.65 10.24 -3.60
N ILE A 1109 54.07 11.05 -4.58
CA ILE A 1109 54.72 12.36 -4.36
C ILE A 1109 53.81 13.46 -4.88
N TYR A 1110 53.35 14.37 -4.02
CA TYR A 1110 52.48 15.50 -4.37
C TYR A 1110 52.70 16.67 -3.42
N THR A 1111 52.28 17.87 -3.80
CA THR A 1111 52.37 19.06 -2.94
C THR A 1111 51.12 19.23 -2.08
N THR A 1112 51.29 19.53 -0.80
CA THR A 1112 50.17 19.93 0.09
C THR A 1112 49.99 21.44 0.15
N THR A 1113 51.06 22.19 -0.10
CA THR A 1113 51.07 23.64 -0.33
C THR A 1113 52.16 23.97 -1.35
N ASN A 1114 52.19 25.19 -1.88
CA ASN A 1114 53.30 25.63 -2.76
C ASN A 1114 54.68 25.63 -2.07
N SER A 1115 54.73 25.40 -0.76
CA SER A 1115 55.95 25.33 0.05
C SER A 1115 56.21 23.95 0.67
N THR A 1116 55.36 22.94 0.46
CA THR A 1116 55.49 21.64 1.13
C THR A 1116 55.20 20.50 0.17
N LEU A 1117 56.16 19.59 0.06
CA LEU A 1117 56.07 18.35 -0.68
C LEU A 1117 55.80 17.18 0.27
N LYS A 1118 54.80 16.37 -0.05
CA LYS A 1118 54.46 15.15 0.68
C LYS A 1118 54.90 13.92 -0.10
N ILE A 1119 55.56 13.00 0.60
CA ILE A 1119 55.99 11.70 0.08
C ILE A 1119 55.33 10.62 0.92
N ALA A 1120 54.42 9.87 0.30
CA ALA A 1120 53.61 8.85 0.92
C ALA A 1120 53.92 7.46 0.34
N GLY A 1121 53.96 6.44 1.20
CA GLY A 1121 54.18 5.04 0.82
C GLY A 1121 55.65 4.58 0.85
N LEU A 1122 56.56 5.37 1.43
CA LEU A 1122 57.96 5.00 1.64
C LEU A 1122 58.10 4.00 2.80
N THR A 1123 59.01 3.03 2.69
CA THR A 1123 59.38 2.18 3.84
C THR A 1123 60.34 2.91 4.78
N PRO A 1124 60.37 2.56 6.08
CA PRO A 1124 61.38 3.08 6.99
C PRO A 1124 62.81 2.80 6.51
N GLY A 1125 63.67 3.81 6.48
CA GLY A 1125 65.07 3.70 6.05
C GLY A 1125 65.65 5.04 5.58
N LYS A 1126 66.91 5.06 5.14
CA LYS A 1126 67.56 6.29 4.66
C LYS A 1126 67.05 6.67 3.26
N ALA A 1127 66.65 7.92 3.08
CA ALA A 1127 66.22 8.48 1.80
C ALA A 1127 66.86 9.84 1.50
N ASN A 1128 66.94 10.17 0.22
CA ASN A 1128 67.39 11.45 -0.30
C ASN A 1128 66.39 11.94 -1.36
N ILE A 1129 66.01 13.22 -1.31
CA ILE A 1129 65.14 13.84 -2.31
C ILE A 1129 65.80 15.03 -2.99
N GLN A 1130 65.64 15.09 -4.32
CA GLN A 1130 66.19 16.12 -5.19
C GLN A 1130 65.09 16.74 -6.05
N LEU A 1131 65.10 18.05 -6.23
CA LEU A 1131 64.18 18.77 -7.12
C LEU A 1131 64.95 19.43 -8.25
N PHE A 1132 64.51 19.28 -9.49
CA PHE A 1132 65.11 19.89 -10.68
C PHE A 1132 64.10 20.73 -11.44
N SER A 1133 64.54 21.87 -11.99
CA SER A 1133 63.77 22.61 -13.02
C SER A 1133 63.76 21.88 -14.37
N ILE A 1134 62.90 22.30 -15.32
CA ILE A 1134 62.92 21.78 -16.70
C ILE A 1134 64.28 21.92 -17.41
N LEU A 1135 65.12 22.86 -16.98
CA LEU A 1135 66.46 23.09 -17.53
C LEU A 1135 67.53 22.23 -16.82
N GLY A 1136 67.14 21.33 -15.92
CA GLY A 1136 68.05 20.46 -15.17
C GLY A 1136 68.76 21.12 -13.98
N LYS A 1137 68.49 22.40 -13.66
CA LYS A 1137 69.02 23.03 -12.45
C LYS A 1137 68.45 22.37 -11.20
N GLN A 1138 69.31 21.84 -10.32
CA GLN A 1138 68.92 21.30 -9.01
C GLN A 1138 68.57 22.45 -8.06
N LEU A 1139 67.38 22.38 -7.47
CA LEU A 1139 66.78 23.40 -6.60
C LEU A 1139 66.70 22.94 -5.14
N LEU A 1140 66.64 21.63 -4.90
CA LEU A 1140 66.61 21.00 -3.58
C LEU A 1140 67.44 19.71 -3.61
N ASN A 1141 68.12 19.41 -2.51
CA ASN A 1141 68.76 18.12 -2.23
C ASN A 1141 68.79 17.92 -0.71
N THR A 1142 68.06 16.92 -0.20
CA THR A 1142 67.88 16.75 1.25
C THR A 1142 67.82 15.28 1.61
N ASP A 1143 68.64 14.89 2.57
CA ASP A 1143 68.59 13.57 3.21
C ASP A 1143 67.56 13.58 4.35
N PHE A 1144 66.84 12.48 4.51
CA PHE A 1144 65.88 12.31 5.60
C PHE A 1144 65.77 10.83 5.98
N GLU A 1145 65.39 10.58 7.23
CA GLU A 1145 64.99 9.25 7.66
C GLU A 1145 63.54 9.03 7.21
N ALA A 1146 63.36 8.20 6.19
CA ALA A 1146 62.05 7.91 5.63
C ALA A 1146 61.18 7.22 6.67
N LYS A 1147 59.94 7.67 6.73
CA LYS A 1147 58.80 6.99 7.37
C LYS A 1147 57.75 6.71 6.30
N ASN A 1148 56.60 6.17 6.69
CA ASN A 1148 55.51 5.91 5.74
C ASN A 1148 55.03 7.19 5.01
N SER A 1149 54.87 8.28 5.77
CA SER A 1149 54.51 9.61 5.27
C SER A 1149 55.58 10.61 5.72
N ASN A 1150 56.10 11.38 4.77
CA ASN A 1150 57.15 12.38 5.01
C ASN A 1150 56.75 13.70 4.37
N GLU A 1151 57.05 14.81 5.05
CA GLU A 1151 56.86 16.16 4.53
C GLU A 1151 58.20 16.85 4.38
N ILE A 1152 58.45 17.41 3.20
CA ILE A 1152 59.70 18.06 2.81
C ILE A 1152 59.36 19.49 2.39
N ALA A 1153 60.00 20.47 3.02
CA ALA A 1153 59.83 21.87 2.66
C ALA A 1153 60.42 22.13 1.26
N LEU A 1154 59.65 22.79 0.39
CA LEU A 1154 60.08 23.23 -0.93
C LEU A 1154 60.68 24.64 -0.87
N PRO A 1155 61.76 24.92 -1.61
CA PRO A 1155 62.25 26.28 -1.79
C PRO A 1155 61.22 27.12 -2.55
N LYS A 1156 61.20 28.43 -2.32
CA LYS A 1156 60.31 29.35 -3.05
C LYS A 1156 60.68 29.37 -4.53
N VAL A 1157 59.83 28.80 -5.38
CA VAL A 1157 60.05 28.65 -6.82
C VAL A 1157 58.83 29.16 -7.60
N ALA A 1158 59.03 29.57 -8.86
CA ALA A 1158 57.93 30.06 -9.70
C ALA A 1158 57.01 28.92 -10.16
N SER A 1159 55.79 29.24 -10.57
CA SER A 1159 54.87 28.26 -11.16
C SER A 1159 55.47 27.66 -12.43
N GLY A 1160 55.37 26.34 -12.60
CA GLY A 1160 55.99 25.63 -13.71
C GLY A 1160 56.17 24.14 -13.47
N ILE A 1161 56.83 23.47 -14.43
CA ILE A 1161 57.11 22.04 -14.38
C ILE A 1161 58.45 21.79 -13.67
N TYR A 1162 58.48 20.82 -12.77
CA TYR A 1162 59.67 20.37 -12.04
C TYR A 1162 59.79 18.85 -12.08
N PHE A 1163 60.99 18.33 -11.83
CA PHE A 1163 61.25 16.90 -11.71
C PHE A 1163 61.75 16.59 -10.31
N VAL A 1164 61.05 15.72 -9.58
CA VAL A 1164 61.46 15.21 -8.29
C VAL A 1164 62.16 13.87 -8.49
N LYS A 1165 63.37 13.73 -7.94
CA LYS A 1165 64.11 12.46 -7.88
C LYS A 1165 64.25 12.04 -6.43
N LEU A 1166 63.79 10.83 -6.11
CA LEU A 1166 63.85 10.23 -4.78
C LEU A 1166 64.80 9.02 -4.84
N GLN A 1167 65.76 8.98 -3.93
CA GLN A 1167 66.69 7.87 -3.75
C GLN A 1167 66.43 7.25 -2.38
N HIS A 1168 66.34 5.92 -2.33
CA HIS A 1168 66.10 5.14 -1.12
C HIS A 1168 66.95 3.88 -1.16
N GLU A 1169 67.19 3.23 -0.01
CA GLU A 1169 67.96 1.97 0.06
C GLU A 1169 67.38 0.83 -0.80
N LYS A 1170 66.12 0.94 -1.24
CA LYS A 1170 65.46 0.00 -2.15
C LYS A 1170 65.56 0.38 -3.64
N GLY A 1171 66.23 1.49 -3.99
CA GLY A 1171 66.40 2.00 -5.36
C GLY A 1171 66.03 3.49 -5.57
N ASN A 1172 65.78 3.88 -6.83
CA ASN A 1172 65.53 5.29 -7.21
C ASN A 1172 64.19 5.48 -7.95
N PHE A 1173 63.53 6.61 -7.72
CA PHE A 1173 62.26 7.01 -8.34
C PHE A 1173 62.36 8.44 -8.89
N THR A 1174 61.71 8.74 -10.02
CA THR A 1174 61.65 10.11 -10.59
C THR A 1174 60.23 10.43 -11.07
N LYS A 1175 59.71 11.60 -10.69
CA LYS A 1175 58.36 12.05 -11.05
C LYS A 1175 58.36 13.48 -11.55
N LYS A 1176 57.60 13.75 -12.63
CA LYS A 1176 57.27 15.10 -13.09
C LYS A 1176 56.19 15.71 -12.18
N MET A 1177 56.35 16.97 -11.84
CA MET A 1177 55.47 17.76 -10.97
C MET A 1177 55.11 19.09 -11.63
N VAL A 1178 53.92 19.61 -11.36
CA VAL A 1178 53.49 20.95 -11.75
C VAL A 1178 53.24 21.75 -10.46
N LEU A 1179 53.76 22.98 -10.39
CA LEU A 1179 53.45 23.94 -9.34
C LEU A 1179 52.66 25.10 -9.95
N GLU A 1180 51.50 25.43 -9.40
CA GLU A 1180 50.62 26.50 -9.88
C GLU A 1180 50.71 27.75 -8.98
N SER A 1181 50.43 28.94 -9.54
CA SER A 1181 50.28 30.16 -8.73
C SER A 1181 48.92 30.14 -8.05
N LEU A 1182 48.87 30.40 -6.74
CA LEU A 1182 47.63 30.65 -6.00
C LEU A 1182 46.80 31.75 -6.67
#